data_AF-A0A6I5RCW9-F1
#
_entry.id   AF-A0A6I5RCW9-F1
#
_cell.length_a   1.000
_cell.length_b   1.000
_cell.length_c   1.000
_cell.angle_alpha   90.00
_cell.angle_beta   90.00
_cell.angle_gamma   90.00
#
_symmetry.space_group_name_H-M   'P 1'
#
loop_
_entity.id
_entity.type
_entity.pdbx_description
1 polymer ?
#
loop_
_entity_poly.entity_id
_entity_poly.type
_entity_poly.pdbx_seq_one_letter_code
_entity_poly.pdbx_strand_id
1 'polypeptide(L)'
;MVTLSPVLPIHSQILPGHNQETYQRLQSALQTTPPYQLWVAVCDDLPLQRQLAATLEASLQAQGAIASAQLIFAADEPDLVQQLQDWASTSPYRNLQLLQILGIEQLTYRGADQQYQFLRSLSGLLPVWQQLGCSLLIWLPRPWLKQVKRVVPTLCKTVFEFMGEPTPLSVIGPDQPHQATFTPIRQWQFWERPEADSSEAEPDVKPSAAPAQSTTIPVIPAAAEPETAEPEAVEPETAEAEAAEAGTPTFSEELWHHLQADLTQLENPDSPFLLPPSATHSEALPPALDSADASETEMPTAAPATDQEGHPAVTEMSYPPVADFPASETQPEQQSETQLSDRTRWAMAYALRDRVQAGDCSPETLQAAIQQYENLPVDAPSTPHRTEVLNDLGSLYWLWAQQTPDVETYHQRLLHSCGLYEAALSPISPGTGAEILTRLHSNLGSAYSLLAVLQSPAQYLGKAVRAFHRALQYTPAEILPMEYATLQTHLGTAYWSLAQHTHEAAHLHRAIAAYQEALCKSPPQQVPQTYAQLQNNLGIALWSLSRHERPVFLLEQAVTAYQNALAYRTLDTDPAGCAATHNNLGTAYWDLGGYCPAPSSEQIQAWQRAIAAYEAALSAAAQVSPGTLGFDLWATHHSVGVVYDQLAITLAPDTAAQHTALTQALNHYVQALTGWQALEAATVETAFQAIVRNLHLQAQYLGIEEQQRSLSQIPADWLPDIWRKL
;
A
#
# COMPACT_ATOMS: atom_id res chain seq x y z
N MET A 1 11.25 -41.54 42.96
CA MET A 1 11.52 -40.11 43.22
C MET A 1 11.61 -39.43 41.88
N VAL A 2 10.56 -38.70 41.53
CA VAL A 2 10.49 -37.88 40.33
C VAL A 2 11.37 -36.66 40.57
N THR A 3 12.44 -36.54 39.81
CA THR A 3 13.16 -35.28 39.63
C THR A 3 12.86 -34.79 38.22
N LEU A 4 11.83 -33.95 38.15
CA LEU A 4 11.56 -33.07 37.01
C LEU A 4 12.76 -32.14 36.82
N SER A 5 13.27 -32.06 35.60
CA SER A 5 14.03 -30.93 35.04
C SER A 5 14.27 -31.19 33.54
N PRO A 6 14.19 -30.17 32.68
CA PRO A 6 12.97 -29.52 32.28
C PRO A 6 12.68 -29.79 30.79
N VAL A 7 11.41 -29.67 30.43
CA VAL A 7 10.95 -29.43 29.05
C VAL A 7 11.83 -28.34 28.44
N LEU A 8 12.43 -28.61 27.28
CA LEU A 8 13.13 -27.59 26.50
C LEU A 8 12.16 -26.43 26.24
N PRO A 9 12.46 -25.21 26.71
CA PRO A 9 11.56 -24.07 26.62
C PRO A 9 11.49 -23.53 25.19
N ILE A 10 10.37 -22.85 24.91
CA ILE A 10 9.94 -22.16 23.68
C ILE A 10 10.85 -20.95 23.33
N HIS A 11 12.15 -21.06 23.55
CA HIS A 11 13.10 -19.97 23.31
C HIS A 11 14.21 -20.41 22.36
N SER A 12 13.86 -20.52 21.08
CA SER A 12 14.72 -20.09 19.97
C SER A 12 13.88 -20.08 18.69
N GLN A 13 13.57 -18.87 18.22
CA GLN A 13 12.57 -18.48 17.22
C GLN A 13 11.16 -18.36 17.81
N ILE A 14 10.84 -17.11 18.17
CA ILE A 14 9.73 -16.67 19.00
C ILE A 14 8.43 -16.81 18.21
N LEU A 15 7.52 -17.70 18.61
CA LEU A 15 6.10 -17.51 18.29
C LEU A 15 5.57 -16.45 19.26
N PRO A 16 5.20 -15.23 18.82
CA PRO A 16 4.63 -14.22 19.69
C PRO A 16 3.34 -14.73 20.34
N GLY A 17 3.04 -14.25 21.56
CA GLY A 17 2.12 -14.89 22.51
C GLY A 17 0.77 -15.36 21.96
N HIS A 18 0.22 -14.66 20.96
CA HIS A 18 -1.03 -15.04 20.29
C HIS A 18 -0.95 -16.43 19.59
N ASN A 19 0.12 -16.72 18.86
CA ASN A 19 0.25 -18.02 18.18
C ASN A 19 0.42 -19.16 19.15
N GLN A 20 1.14 -18.91 20.25
CA GLN A 20 1.30 -19.90 21.30
C GLN A 20 -0.05 -20.19 21.97
N GLU A 21 -0.84 -19.17 22.26
CA GLU A 21 -2.20 -19.33 22.81
C GLU A 21 -3.13 -20.06 21.84
N THR A 22 -3.15 -19.66 20.56
CA THR A 22 -3.94 -20.32 19.51
C THR A 22 -3.51 -21.78 19.33
N TYR A 23 -2.21 -22.07 19.37
CA TYR A 23 -1.69 -23.44 19.26
C TYR A 23 -2.09 -24.28 20.48
N GLN A 24 -2.01 -23.73 21.70
CA GLN A 24 -2.48 -24.39 22.91
C GLN A 24 -3.99 -24.65 22.87
N ARG A 25 -4.78 -23.72 22.33
CA ARG A 25 -6.22 -23.91 22.10
C ARG A 25 -6.49 -25.01 21.08
N LEU A 26 -5.73 -25.08 20.00
CA LEU A 26 -5.82 -26.16 19.00
C LEU A 26 -5.48 -27.52 19.62
N GLN A 27 -4.38 -27.60 20.39
CA GLN A 27 -3.99 -28.83 21.09
C GLN A 27 -5.02 -29.25 22.14
N SER A 28 -5.57 -28.29 22.91
CA SER A 28 -6.64 -28.57 23.86
C SER A 28 -7.89 -29.08 23.13
N ALA A 29 -8.29 -28.44 22.03
CA ALA A 29 -9.46 -28.86 21.25
C ALA A 29 -9.29 -30.29 20.71
N LEU A 30 -8.08 -30.67 20.30
CA LEU A 30 -7.76 -32.04 19.89
C LEU A 30 -7.90 -33.07 21.01
N GLN A 31 -7.66 -32.67 22.26
CA GLN A 31 -7.68 -33.56 23.43
C GLN A 31 -9.04 -33.61 24.15
N THR A 32 -9.83 -32.53 24.12
CA THR A 32 -11.04 -32.38 24.95
C THR A 32 -12.36 -32.49 24.18
N THR A 33 -12.35 -32.42 22.85
CA THR A 33 -13.57 -32.41 22.03
C THR A 33 -13.92 -33.84 21.60
N PRO A 34 -15.22 -34.20 21.41
CA PRO A 34 -15.59 -35.51 20.89
C PRO A 34 -14.85 -35.85 19.58
N PRO A 35 -14.57 -37.14 19.31
CA PRO A 35 -13.95 -37.56 18.05
C PRO A 35 -14.81 -37.14 16.85
N TYR A 36 -14.17 -36.94 15.69
CA TYR A 36 -14.81 -36.55 14.42
C TYR A 36 -15.28 -35.09 14.42
N GLN A 37 -14.33 -34.16 14.54
CA GLN A 37 -14.57 -32.73 14.35
C GLN A 37 -13.91 -32.21 13.07
N LEU A 38 -14.51 -31.17 12.50
CA LEU A 38 -13.94 -30.42 11.39
C LEU A 38 -13.45 -29.08 11.91
N TRP A 39 -12.19 -28.79 11.69
CA TRP A 39 -11.53 -27.56 12.09
C TRP A 39 -10.85 -26.89 10.91
N VAL A 40 -10.75 -25.58 11.00
CA VAL A 40 -10.00 -24.75 10.08
C VAL A 40 -8.85 -24.11 10.84
N ALA A 41 -7.63 -24.32 10.38
CA ALA A 41 -6.47 -23.57 10.82
C ALA A 41 -6.07 -22.57 9.74
N VAL A 42 -5.92 -21.31 10.14
CA VAL A 42 -5.67 -20.21 9.23
C VAL A 42 -4.26 -19.72 9.44
N CYS A 43 -3.43 -19.81 8.42
CA CYS A 43 -2.03 -19.37 8.48
C CYS A 43 -1.60 -18.89 7.09
N ASP A 44 -1.26 -17.61 6.98
CA ASP A 44 -0.79 -16.98 5.74
C ASP A 44 0.71 -17.23 5.49
N ASP A 45 1.44 -17.56 6.56
CA ASP A 45 2.85 -17.92 6.56
C ASP A 45 2.99 -19.43 6.32
N LEU A 46 3.45 -19.84 5.13
CA LEU A 46 3.61 -21.23 4.74
C LEU A 46 4.76 -21.94 5.46
N PRO A 47 5.97 -21.35 5.62
CA PRO A 47 6.98 -21.91 6.52
C PRO A 47 6.40 -22.21 7.91
N LEU A 48 5.69 -21.25 8.51
CA LEU A 48 5.06 -21.42 9.80
C LEU A 48 3.93 -22.47 9.76
N GLN A 49 3.06 -22.44 8.75
CA GLN A 49 1.97 -23.40 8.58
C GLN A 49 2.52 -24.83 8.54
N ARG A 50 3.59 -25.06 7.76
CA ARG A 50 4.27 -26.36 7.65
C ARG A 50 4.93 -26.74 8.97
N GLN A 51 5.59 -25.80 9.64
CA GLN A 51 6.17 -26.04 10.96
C GLN A 51 5.11 -26.40 12.00
N LEU A 52 3.98 -25.68 12.05
CA LEU A 52 2.88 -25.95 12.97
C LEU A 52 2.24 -27.30 12.69
N ALA A 53 1.98 -27.63 11.42
CA ALA A 53 1.42 -28.91 11.02
C ALA A 53 2.34 -30.10 11.35
N ALA A 54 3.64 -29.97 11.08
CA ALA A 54 4.65 -30.98 11.40
C ALA A 54 4.88 -31.11 12.91
N THR A 55 4.89 -30.00 13.64
CA THR A 55 5.04 -29.98 15.10
C THR A 55 3.81 -30.60 15.76
N LEU A 56 2.61 -30.32 15.23
CA LEU A 56 1.37 -30.93 15.71
C LEU A 56 1.44 -32.45 15.57
N GLU A 57 1.79 -32.94 14.40
CA GLU A 57 1.99 -34.38 14.15
C GLU A 57 3.04 -34.99 15.08
N ALA A 58 4.21 -34.38 15.21
CA ALA A 58 5.26 -34.85 16.11
C ALA A 58 4.83 -34.85 17.59
N SER A 59 4.09 -33.81 18.02
CA SER A 59 3.59 -33.70 19.40
C SER A 59 2.55 -34.75 19.72
N LEU A 60 1.65 -35.05 18.78
CA LEU A 60 0.61 -36.08 18.93
C LEU A 60 1.22 -37.49 18.94
N GLN A 61 2.24 -37.73 18.11
CA GLN A 61 3.01 -38.98 18.11
C GLN A 61 3.79 -39.17 19.42
N ALA A 62 4.46 -38.13 19.92
CA ALA A 62 5.22 -38.17 21.17
C ALA A 62 4.34 -38.38 22.41
N GLN A 63 3.12 -37.86 22.40
CA GLN A 63 2.13 -38.05 23.47
C GLN A 63 1.39 -39.40 23.38
N GLY A 64 1.66 -40.20 22.34
CA GLY A 64 1.09 -41.54 22.15
C GLY A 64 -0.43 -41.57 21.99
N ALA A 65 -1.05 -40.42 21.70
CA ALA A 65 -2.49 -40.23 21.93
C ALA A 65 -3.35 -40.32 20.64
N ILE A 66 -2.82 -39.95 19.47
CA ILE A 66 -3.63 -39.75 18.25
C ILE A 66 -2.85 -40.19 17.00
N ALA A 67 -3.43 -41.05 16.17
CA ALA A 67 -2.90 -41.35 14.83
C ALA A 67 -3.24 -40.19 13.87
N SER A 68 -2.22 -39.53 13.32
CA SER A 68 -2.37 -38.42 12.36
C SER A 68 -1.73 -38.72 11.00
N ALA A 69 -2.21 -38.05 9.96
CA ALA A 69 -1.67 -38.09 8.61
C ALA A 69 -1.86 -36.73 7.92
N GLN A 70 -1.08 -36.48 6.88
CA GLN A 70 -1.18 -35.28 6.04
C GLN A 70 -1.58 -35.65 4.62
N LEU A 71 -2.51 -34.87 4.05
CA LEU A 71 -2.87 -34.87 2.64
C LEU A 71 -2.41 -33.53 2.05
N ILE A 72 -1.57 -33.60 1.01
CA ILE A 72 -1.18 -32.42 0.23
C ILE A 72 -2.16 -32.29 -0.92
N PHE A 73 -2.92 -31.20 -0.90
CA PHE A 73 -3.92 -30.87 -1.90
C PHE A 73 -3.25 -30.58 -3.25
N ALA A 74 -3.71 -31.27 -4.28
CA ALA A 74 -3.25 -31.04 -5.64
C ALA A 74 -4.03 -29.88 -6.28
N ALA A 75 -3.37 -28.75 -6.50
CA ALA A 75 -4.01 -27.56 -7.09
C ALA A 75 -4.37 -27.72 -8.58
N ASP A 76 -3.75 -28.66 -9.29
CA ASP A 76 -4.05 -28.92 -10.72
C ASP A 76 -5.36 -29.68 -10.92
N GLU A 77 -5.80 -30.43 -9.91
CA GLU A 77 -7.06 -31.17 -9.89
C GLU A 77 -7.90 -30.72 -8.68
N PRO A 78 -8.44 -29.49 -8.71
CA PRO A 78 -8.87 -28.78 -7.50
C PRO A 78 -10.24 -29.24 -6.98
N ASP A 79 -10.47 -30.55 -6.86
CA ASP A 79 -11.64 -31.15 -6.21
C ASP A 79 -11.22 -31.83 -4.91
N LEU A 80 -11.41 -31.14 -3.78
CA LEU A 80 -10.96 -31.64 -2.49
C LEU A 80 -11.70 -32.92 -2.08
N VAL A 81 -12.97 -33.04 -2.48
CA VAL A 81 -13.82 -34.18 -2.11
C VAL A 81 -13.37 -35.43 -2.85
N GLN A 82 -13.10 -35.31 -4.14
CA GLN A 82 -12.55 -36.40 -4.95
C GLN A 82 -11.17 -36.83 -4.41
N GLN A 83 -10.27 -35.87 -4.13
CA GLN A 83 -8.96 -36.17 -3.57
C GLN A 83 -9.02 -36.90 -2.22
N LEU A 84 -9.98 -36.54 -1.35
CA LEU A 84 -10.20 -37.23 -0.08
C LEU A 84 -10.73 -38.66 -0.26
N GLN A 85 -11.61 -38.88 -1.24
CA GLN A 85 -12.11 -40.22 -1.57
C GLN A 85 -11.00 -41.12 -2.13
N ASP A 86 -10.16 -40.57 -3.02
CA ASP A 86 -9.03 -41.28 -3.60
C ASP A 86 -7.99 -41.62 -2.53
N TRP A 87 -7.70 -40.66 -1.65
CA TRP A 87 -6.82 -40.87 -0.49
C TRP A 87 -7.37 -41.96 0.45
N ALA A 88 -8.67 -41.97 0.73
CA ALA A 88 -9.29 -42.98 1.59
C ALA A 88 -9.20 -44.40 0.99
N SER A 89 -9.27 -44.51 -0.34
CA SER A 89 -9.19 -45.80 -1.04
C SER A 89 -7.78 -46.39 -1.08
N THR A 90 -6.76 -45.54 -1.01
CA THR A 90 -5.35 -45.89 -1.20
C THR A 90 -4.54 -45.94 0.10
N SER A 91 -5.08 -45.38 1.19
CA SER A 91 -4.33 -45.21 2.45
C SER A 91 -4.38 -46.43 3.38
N PRO A 92 -3.25 -46.87 3.97
CA PRO A 92 -3.18 -48.03 4.85
C PRO A 92 -3.60 -47.77 6.31
N TYR A 93 -3.95 -46.52 6.68
CA TYR A 93 -4.21 -46.11 8.06
C TYR A 93 -5.60 -46.52 8.56
N ARG A 94 -5.74 -47.76 9.05
CA ARG A 94 -6.93 -48.17 9.82
C ARG A 94 -6.84 -47.55 11.22
N ASN A 95 -7.82 -46.70 11.58
CA ASN A 95 -7.91 -45.92 12.83
C ASN A 95 -7.19 -44.57 12.83
N LEU A 96 -7.16 -43.86 11.71
CA LEU A 96 -6.74 -42.46 11.69
C LEU A 96 -7.70 -41.61 12.55
N GLN A 97 -7.14 -40.77 13.42
CA GLN A 97 -7.93 -39.88 14.27
C GLN A 97 -7.90 -38.42 13.79
N LEU A 98 -6.81 -37.98 13.14
CA LEU A 98 -6.69 -36.64 12.55
C LEU A 98 -6.10 -36.70 11.14
N LEU A 99 -6.79 -36.12 10.17
CA LEU A 99 -6.24 -35.83 8.84
C LEU A 99 -6.01 -34.33 8.70
N GLN A 100 -4.77 -33.94 8.38
CA GLN A 100 -4.41 -32.57 8.07
C GLN A 100 -4.39 -32.36 6.55
N ILE A 101 -5.07 -31.32 6.06
CA ILE A 101 -5.03 -30.94 4.63
C ILE A 101 -4.17 -29.70 4.49
N LEU A 102 -3.13 -29.76 3.67
CA LEU A 102 -2.24 -28.65 3.32
C LEU A 102 -2.20 -28.45 1.80
N GLY A 103 -1.65 -27.35 1.29
CA GLY A 103 -1.47 -27.13 -0.16
C GLY A 103 -2.59 -26.31 -0.82
N ILE A 104 -3.64 -25.95 -0.07
CA ILE A 104 -4.76 -25.15 -0.59
C ILE A 104 -4.29 -23.75 -1.02
N GLU A 105 -3.22 -23.23 -0.44
CA GLU A 105 -2.60 -21.96 -0.83
C GLU A 105 -2.21 -21.91 -2.32
N GLN A 106 -1.92 -23.06 -2.93
CA GLN A 106 -1.47 -23.14 -4.31
C GLN A 106 -2.57 -22.76 -5.31
N LEU A 107 -3.84 -22.85 -4.91
CA LEU A 107 -4.97 -22.40 -5.71
C LEU A 107 -4.91 -20.90 -6.02
N THR A 108 -4.20 -20.12 -5.19
CA THR A 108 -4.03 -18.67 -5.41
C THR A 108 -3.35 -18.37 -6.75
N TYR A 109 -2.55 -19.30 -7.27
CA TYR A 109 -1.86 -19.19 -8.57
C TYR A 109 -2.59 -19.88 -9.72
N ARG A 110 -3.73 -20.50 -9.44
CA ARG A 110 -4.52 -21.25 -10.42
C ARG A 110 -5.61 -20.35 -11.00
N GLY A 111 -6.06 -20.67 -12.22
CA GLY A 111 -7.08 -19.90 -12.90
C GLY A 111 -8.40 -19.87 -12.13
N ALA A 112 -9.25 -18.87 -12.40
CA ALA A 112 -10.53 -18.71 -11.70
C ALA A 112 -11.39 -19.99 -11.75
N ASP A 113 -11.40 -20.71 -12.87
CA ASP A 113 -12.13 -21.96 -13.03
C ASP A 113 -11.71 -23.03 -12.01
N GLN A 114 -10.40 -23.17 -11.78
CA GLN A 114 -9.83 -24.10 -10.82
C GLN A 114 -10.16 -23.70 -9.37
N GLN A 115 -10.07 -22.41 -9.07
CA GLN A 115 -10.47 -21.85 -7.77
C GLN A 115 -11.96 -22.09 -7.48
N TYR A 116 -12.83 -21.88 -8.47
CA TYR A 116 -14.27 -22.13 -8.35
C TYR A 116 -14.60 -23.61 -8.21
N GLN A 117 -13.88 -24.49 -8.91
CA GLN A 117 -14.05 -25.94 -8.78
C GLN A 117 -13.74 -26.40 -7.35
N PHE A 118 -12.67 -25.89 -6.73
CA PHE A 118 -12.38 -26.15 -5.31
C PHE A 118 -13.51 -25.71 -4.41
N LEU A 119 -13.97 -24.46 -4.53
CA LEU A 119 -15.06 -23.95 -3.68
C LEU A 119 -16.35 -24.75 -3.84
N ARG A 120 -16.69 -25.16 -5.07
CA ARG A 120 -17.85 -26.03 -5.33
C ARG A 120 -17.69 -27.40 -4.68
N SER A 121 -16.49 -28.00 -4.75
CA SER A 121 -16.22 -29.30 -4.15
C SER A 121 -16.52 -29.30 -2.64
N LEU A 122 -16.22 -28.21 -1.92
CA LEU A 122 -16.43 -28.12 -0.47
C LEU A 122 -17.90 -28.34 -0.05
N SER A 123 -18.87 -28.10 -0.93
CA SER A 123 -20.29 -28.36 -0.64
C SER A 123 -20.57 -29.86 -0.43
N GLY A 124 -19.78 -30.73 -1.06
CA GLY A 124 -19.83 -32.18 -0.91
C GLY A 124 -18.91 -32.74 0.19
N LEU A 125 -18.23 -31.89 0.96
CA LEU A 125 -17.23 -32.34 1.94
C LEU A 125 -17.86 -33.06 3.14
N LEU A 126 -18.99 -32.56 3.65
CA LEU A 126 -19.59 -33.07 4.89
C LEU A 126 -19.95 -34.57 4.82
N PRO A 127 -20.61 -35.08 3.75
CA PRO A 127 -20.89 -36.52 3.62
C PRO A 127 -19.63 -37.38 3.52
N VAL A 128 -18.60 -36.93 2.79
CA VAL A 128 -17.35 -37.70 2.63
C VAL A 128 -16.55 -37.72 3.93
N TRP A 129 -16.46 -36.58 4.61
CA TRP A 129 -15.84 -36.50 5.92
C TRP A 129 -16.50 -37.42 6.96
N GLN A 130 -17.82 -37.52 6.97
CA GLN A 130 -18.54 -38.47 7.84
C GLN A 130 -18.19 -39.94 7.56
N GLN A 131 -17.81 -40.28 6.33
CA GLN A 131 -17.39 -41.64 5.94
C GLN A 131 -15.93 -41.94 6.30
N LEU A 132 -15.06 -40.93 6.35
CA LEU A 132 -13.65 -41.09 6.74
C LEU A 132 -13.50 -41.53 8.20
N GLY A 133 -14.43 -41.16 9.07
CA GLY A 133 -14.39 -41.53 10.48
C GLY A 133 -13.12 -41.02 11.18
N CYS A 134 -12.70 -39.79 10.86
CA CYS A 134 -11.60 -39.09 11.53
C CYS A 134 -11.91 -37.59 11.67
N SER A 135 -11.20 -36.88 12.56
CA SER A 135 -11.23 -35.43 12.59
C SER A 135 -10.46 -34.86 11.39
N LEU A 136 -10.90 -33.72 10.87
CA LEU A 136 -10.30 -33.06 9.71
C LEU A 136 -9.82 -31.68 10.13
N LEU A 137 -8.54 -31.39 9.90
CA LEU A 137 -7.97 -30.06 10.08
C LEU A 137 -7.53 -29.52 8.72
N ILE A 138 -8.20 -28.48 8.25
CA ILE A 138 -7.91 -27.86 6.97
C ILE A 138 -7.05 -26.63 7.20
N TRP A 139 -5.82 -26.66 6.68
CA TRP A 139 -4.93 -25.51 6.66
C TRP A 139 -5.23 -24.66 5.43
N LEU A 140 -5.54 -23.38 5.65
CA LEU A 140 -5.82 -22.45 4.59
C LEU A 140 -5.26 -21.05 4.91
N PRO A 141 -4.92 -20.23 3.92
CA PRO A 141 -4.63 -18.82 4.18
C PRO A 141 -5.92 -18.00 4.32
N ARG A 142 -5.86 -16.85 4.99
CA ARG A 142 -6.97 -15.94 5.30
C ARG A 142 -7.82 -15.55 4.08
N PRO A 143 -7.26 -15.34 2.86
CA PRO A 143 -8.08 -15.11 1.67
C PRO A 143 -9.05 -16.27 1.39
N TRP A 144 -8.61 -17.51 1.57
CA TRP A 144 -9.44 -18.69 1.40
C TRP A 144 -10.43 -18.87 2.55
N LEU A 145 -10.11 -18.45 3.78
CA LEU A 145 -11.05 -18.51 4.90
C LEU A 145 -12.34 -17.77 4.57
N LYS A 146 -12.20 -16.54 4.03
CA LYS A 146 -13.34 -15.69 3.66
C LYS A 146 -14.19 -16.36 2.57
N GLN A 147 -13.55 -16.91 1.54
CA GLN A 147 -14.23 -17.58 0.43
C GLN A 147 -14.95 -18.85 0.90
N VAL A 148 -14.28 -19.69 1.70
CA VAL A 148 -14.85 -20.92 2.25
C VAL A 148 -15.99 -20.61 3.22
N LYS A 149 -15.86 -19.57 4.05
CA LYS A 149 -16.92 -19.13 4.98
C LYS A 149 -18.17 -18.64 4.22
N ARG A 150 -18.01 -18.02 3.05
CA ARG A 150 -19.13 -17.61 2.19
C ARG A 150 -19.84 -18.80 1.56
N VAL A 151 -19.10 -19.78 1.05
CA VAL A 151 -19.65 -20.92 0.30
C VAL A 151 -20.17 -22.02 1.22
N VAL A 152 -19.45 -22.33 2.29
CA VAL A 152 -19.79 -23.40 3.26
C VAL A 152 -19.55 -22.88 4.69
N PRO A 153 -20.40 -21.98 5.22
CA PRO A 153 -20.22 -21.39 6.56
C PRO A 153 -20.21 -22.43 7.68
N THR A 154 -20.85 -23.58 7.46
CA THR A 154 -20.86 -24.72 8.40
C THR A 154 -19.48 -25.35 8.61
N LEU A 155 -18.54 -25.15 7.69
CA LEU A 155 -17.16 -25.62 7.75
C LEU A 155 -16.31 -24.74 8.69
N CYS A 156 -16.62 -23.45 8.78
CA CYS A 156 -15.87 -22.47 9.56
C CYS A 156 -16.44 -22.22 10.98
N LYS A 157 -17.08 -23.24 11.59
CA LYS A 157 -17.64 -23.11 12.97
C LYS A 157 -16.57 -22.97 14.04
N THR A 158 -15.40 -23.56 13.81
CA THR A 158 -14.27 -23.50 14.73
C THR A 158 -13.00 -23.24 13.93
N VAL A 159 -12.46 -22.04 14.13
CA VAL A 159 -11.33 -21.50 13.38
C VAL A 159 -10.20 -21.18 14.36
N PHE A 160 -8.98 -21.59 14.01
CA PHE A 160 -7.75 -21.30 14.74
C PHE A 160 -6.90 -20.38 13.87
N GLU A 161 -6.84 -19.10 14.22
CA GLU A 161 -6.13 -18.10 13.44
C GLU A 161 -4.71 -17.91 13.98
N PHE A 162 -3.73 -18.26 13.15
CA PHE A 162 -2.31 -18.05 13.41
C PHE A 162 -1.85 -16.77 12.71
N MET A 163 -1.02 -16.02 13.42
CA MET A 163 -0.42 -14.76 13.02
C MET A 163 1.01 -15.02 12.53
N GLY A 164 1.22 -15.08 11.23
CA GLY A 164 2.56 -15.14 10.64
C GLY A 164 2.64 -14.17 9.46
N GLU A 165 3.84 -14.00 8.93
CA GLU A 165 4.03 -13.17 7.74
C GLU A 165 3.47 -13.86 6.51
N PRO A 166 2.58 -13.21 5.73
CA PRO A 166 2.06 -13.82 4.52
C PRO A 166 3.23 -14.19 3.59
N THR A 167 3.33 -15.47 3.21
CA THR A 167 4.43 -15.91 2.34
C THR A 167 4.32 -15.19 1.00
N PRO A 168 5.36 -14.44 0.57
CA PRO A 168 5.32 -13.69 -0.67
C PRO A 168 5.03 -14.60 -1.86
N LEU A 169 4.23 -14.10 -2.80
CA LEU A 169 3.77 -14.93 -3.91
C LEU A 169 4.93 -15.43 -4.80
N SER A 170 6.06 -14.71 -4.79
CA SER A 170 7.30 -15.03 -5.51
C SER A 170 8.06 -16.26 -4.97
N VAL A 171 7.80 -16.69 -3.74
CA VAL A 171 8.49 -17.82 -3.10
C VAL A 171 7.84 -19.16 -3.47
N ILE A 172 6.62 -19.16 -3.97
CA ILE A 172 5.82 -20.36 -4.27
C ILE A 172 5.71 -20.49 -5.79
N GLY A 173 6.71 -21.12 -6.42
CA GLY A 173 6.67 -21.42 -7.85
C GLY A 173 5.59 -22.47 -8.19
N PRO A 174 5.01 -22.43 -9.40
CA PRO A 174 3.94 -23.35 -9.81
C PRO A 174 4.36 -24.83 -9.90
N ASP A 175 5.67 -25.12 -9.99
CA ASP A 175 6.25 -26.44 -10.27
C ASP A 175 7.29 -26.92 -9.23
N GLN A 176 7.30 -26.42 -7.98
CA GLN A 176 8.22 -26.98 -6.97
C GLN A 176 7.59 -28.18 -6.23
N PRO A 177 8.05 -29.43 -6.48
CA PRO A 177 7.68 -30.56 -5.63
C PRO A 177 8.40 -30.44 -4.28
N HIS A 178 7.61 -30.56 -3.22
CA HIS A 178 8.06 -30.54 -1.83
C HIS A 178 9.15 -31.59 -1.56
N GLN A 179 10.37 -31.17 -1.20
CA GLN A 179 11.29 -31.92 -0.32
C GLN A 179 12.36 -30.95 0.22
N ALA A 180 12.04 -30.24 1.31
CA ALA A 180 13.08 -29.66 2.16
C ALA A 180 13.20 -30.53 3.41
N THR A 181 14.05 -31.56 3.33
CA THR A 181 14.63 -32.17 4.53
C THR A 181 15.35 -31.08 5.30
N PHE A 182 14.95 -30.90 6.56
CA PHE A 182 15.56 -29.98 7.50
C PHE A 182 17.02 -30.37 7.76
N THR A 183 17.98 -29.51 7.42
CA THR A 183 19.35 -29.60 7.92
C THR A 183 19.49 -28.67 9.12
N PRO A 184 19.80 -29.16 10.33
CA PRO A 184 19.95 -28.29 11.48
C PRO A 184 21.26 -27.50 11.37
N ILE A 185 21.20 -26.24 11.79
CA ILE A 185 22.30 -25.27 11.83
C ILE A 185 23.57 -25.89 12.44
N ARG A 186 24.69 -25.85 11.70
CA ARG A 186 26.04 -25.89 12.28
C ARG A 186 27.02 -24.96 11.55
N GLN A 187 27.47 -23.96 12.31
CA GLN A 187 28.85 -23.50 12.53
C GLN A 187 29.68 -22.97 11.34
N TRP A 188 30.05 -21.70 11.45
CA TRP A 188 31.11 -21.02 10.69
C TRP A 188 32.46 -21.77 10.72
N GLN A 189 33.09 -21.97 9.55
CA GLN A 189 34.56 -22.03 9.38
C GLN A 189 35.00 -21.45 8.01
N PHE A 190 36.16 -20.79 8.01
CA PHE A 190 36.78 -19.98 6.94
C PHE A 190 37.49 -20.81 5.83
N TRP A 191 37.55 -20.23 4.62
CA TRP A 191 38.52 -20.37 3.49
C TRP A 191 38.80 -21.76 2.85
N GLU A 192 38.44 -21.94 1.56
CA GLU A 192 39.34 -22.09 0.39
C GLU A 192 38.59 -22.59 -0.89
N ARG A 193 39.10 -22.17 -2.07
CA ARG A 193 38.76 -22.52 -3.49
C ARG A 193 39.35 -23.91 -3.88
N PRO A 194 39.25 -24.43 -5.14
CA PRO A 194 38.28 -24.28 -6.24
C PRO A 194 37.89 -25.62 -6.97
N GLU A 195 37.01 -25.50 -7.99
CA GLU A 195 36.98 -26.23 -9.30
C GLU A 195 36.39 -27.67 -9.48
N ALA A 196 35.47 -27.75 -10.47
CA ALA A 196 35.49 -28.61 -11.69
C ALA A 196 34.28 -29.56 -11.96
N ASP A 197 33.41 -29.11 -12.88
CA ASP A 197 33.09 -29.67 -14.21
C ASP A 197 32.15 -30.89 -14.48
N SER A 198 31.49 -30.81 -15.65
CA SER A 198 30.79 -31.79 -16.53
C SER A 198 29.32 -32.18 -16.21
N SER A 199 28.31 -31.75 -17.01
CA SER A 199 27.76 -32.28 -18.30
C SER A 199 26.86 -33.52 -18.12
N GLU A 200 25.73 -33.82 -18.78
CA GLU A 200 25.13 -33.42 -20.06
C GLU A 200 23.73 -34.09 -20.20
N ALA A 201 22.85 -33.50 -21.03
CA ALA A 201 21.87 -34.12 -21.95
C ALA A 201 20.47 -34.68 -21.52
N GLU A 202 19.47 -34.16 -22.25
CA GLU A 202 18.02 -34.48 -22.45
C GLU A 202 17.84 -35.41 -23.70
N PRO A 203 16.65 -35.66 -24.32
CA PRO A 203 15.22 -35.65 -23.91
C PRO A 203 14.35 -36.81 -24.51
N ASP A 204 13.02 -36.74 -24.25
CA ASP A 204 11.91 -36.70 -25.26
C ASP A 204 10.86 -37.85 -25.41
N VAL A 205 9.66 -37.41 -25.82
CA VAL A 205 8.54 -38.06 -26.55
C VAL A 205 7.16 -38.27 -25.84
N LYS A 206 6.17 -37.52 -26.37
CA LYS A 206 4.67 -37.53 -26.29
C LYS A 206 4.05 -38.51 -27.34
N PRO A 207 2.72 -38.54 -27.67
CA PRO A 207 1.43 -38.36 -26.96
C PRO A 207 0.35 -39.44 -27.37
N SER A 208 -0.94 -39.30 -26.96
CA SER A 208 -2.14 -39.29 -27.86
C SER A 208 -3.46 -39.92 -27.32
N ALA A 209 -4.54 -39.12 -27.45
CA ALA A 209 -5.93 -39.40 -27.89
C ALA A 209 -7.03 -40.05 -27.00
N ALA A 210 -8.19 -39.35 -27.06
CA ALA A 210 -9.58 -39.57 -26.57
C ALA A 210 -10.34 -40.71 -27.35
N PRO A 211 -11.71 -40.91 -27.35
CA PRO A 211 -12.83 -40.08 -26.85
C PRO A 211 -14.15 -40.78 -26.34
N ALA A 212 -15.08 -39.93 -25.85
CA ALA A 212 -16.56 -39.92 -25.94
C ALA A 212 -17.45 -41.11 -25.49
N GLN A 213 -18.53 -40.82 -24.74
CA GLN A 213 -19.94 -40.92 -25.22
C GLN A 213 -21.02 -40.49 -24.20
N SER A 214 -22.10 -39.96 -24.79
CA SER A 214 -23.41 -39.46 -24.31
C SER A 214 -24.28 -40.46 -23.56
N THR A 215 -25.21 -40.02 -22.67
CA THR A 215 -26.68 -40.27 -22.80
C THR A 215 -27.57 -39.74 -21.64
N THR A 216 -28.54 -38.90 -22.04
CA THR A 216 -29.99 -38.83 -21.70
C THR A 216 -30.59 -38.58 -20.29
N ILE A 217 -31.65 -37.76 -20.36
CA ILE A 217 -32.60 -37.21 -19.37
C ILE A 217 -33.74 -38.21 -19.01
N PRO A 218 -34.39 -38.09 -17.83
CA PRO A 218 -35.86 -37.81 -17.76
C PRO A 218 -36.21 -36.77 -16.66
N VAL A 219 -36.92 -35.66 -16.95
CA VAL A 219 -38.39 -35.38 -16.92
C VAL A 219 -39.07 -35.35 -15.52
N ILE A 220 -39.83 -34.25 -15.33
CA ILE A 220 -40.46 -33.59 -14.15
C ILE A 220 -41.82 -34.23 -13.75
N PRO A 221 -42.38 -33.98 -12.53
CA PRO A 221 -43.44 -32.94 -12.34
C PRO A 221 -43.30 -32.17 -10.99
N ALA A 222 -43.35 -30.84 -10.92
CA ALA A 222 -44.44 -29.85 -11.09
C ALA A 222 -45.21 -29.51 -9.78
N ALA A 223 -45.18 -28.19 -9.47
CA ALA A 223 -46.16 -27.33 -8.79
C ALA A 223 -46.31 -27.34 -7.25
N ALA A 224 -45.95 -26.20 -6.62
CA ALA A 224 -46.85 -25.37 -5.82
C ALA A 224 -46.18 -24.01 -5.47
N GLU A 225 -46.74 -22.92 -6.00
CA GLU A 225 -46.63 -21.53 -5.51
C GLU A 225 -47.93 -21.20 -4.71
N PRO A 226 -48.15 -19.97 -4.21
CA PRO A 226 -47.32 -19.09 -3.37
C PRO A 226 -48.11 -18.60 -2.14
N GLU A 227 -47.48 -17.96 -1.15
CA GLU A 227 -48.20 -17.01 -0.29
C GLU A 227 -47.39 -15.75 0.00
N THR A 228 -48.09 -14.65 -0.20
CA THR A 228 -47.76 -13.23 -0.18
C THR A 228 -47.82 -12.64 1.23
N ALA A 229 -46.93 -11.71 1.57
CA ALA A 229 -47.26 -10.59 2.45
C ALA A 229 -46.24 -9.44 2.27
N GLU A 230 -46.80 -8.28 1.95
CA GLU A 230 -46.20 -6.95 1.83
C GLU A 230 -46.03 -6.26 3.22
N PRO A 231 -45.43 -5.05 3.30
CA PRO A 231 -44.55 -4.63 4.39
C PRO A 231 -45.24 -3.80 5.48
N GLU A 232 -44.66 -3.77 6.69
CA GLU A 232 -44.96 -2.76 7.71
C GLU A 232 -43.75 -1.86 7.96
N ALA A 233 -44.02 -0.56 7.86
CA ALA A 233 -43.12 0.54 8.20
C ALA A 233 -43.11 0.77 9.72
N VAL A 234 -41.93 0.94 10.31
CA VAL A 234 -41.77 1.51 11.65
C VAL A 234 -40.63 2.54 11.62
N GLU A 235 -40.97 3.77 12.01
CA GLU A 235 -40.11 4.94 12.19
C GLU A 235 -39.15 4.78 13.39
N PRO A 236 -38.10 5.64 13.50
CA PRO A 236 -36.81 5.25 14.05
C PRO A 236 -36.73 5.39 15.57
N GLU A 237 -36.21 4.37 16.25
CA GLU A 237 -35.74 4.47 17.62
C GLU A 237 -34.28 4.92 17.68
N THR A 238 -34.05 5.92 18.51
CA THR A 238 -32.76 6.47 18.91
C THR A 238 -31.93 5.39 19.61
N ALA A 239 -30.79 5.02 19.04
CA ALA A 239 -29.80 4.16 19.69
C ALA A 239 -28.47 4.90 19.83
N GLU A 240 -28.01 4.94 21.08
CA GLU A 240 -26.77 5.50 21.56
C GLU A 240 -25.54 4.89 20.85
N ALA A 241 -24.52 5.72 20.65
CA ALA A 241 -23.29 5.36 19.96
C ALA A 241 -22.44 4.37 20.78
N GLU A 242 -22.57 3.07 20.50
CA GLU A 242 -21.51 2.09 20.77
C GLU A 242 -20.46 2.20 19.66
N ALA A 243 -19.35 2.87 19.98
CA ALA A 243 -18.15 2.89 19.16
C ALA A 243 -17.56 1.47 19.11
N ALA A 244 -17.76 0.77 17.99
CA ALA A 244 -17.08 -0.48 17.70
C ALA A 244 -15.58 -0.19 17.45
N GLU A 245 -14.72 -0.70 18.33
CA GLU A 245 -13.28 -0.86 18.07
C GLU A 245 -13.08 -1.84 16.90
N ALA A 246 -13.07 -1.31 15.68
CA ALA A 246 -12.57 -2.03 14.52
C ALA A 246 -11.04 -2.08 14.62
N GLY A 247 -10.51 -3.27 14.90
CA GLY A 247 -9.07 -3.52 15.01
C GLY A 247 -8.32 -3.07 13.74
N THR A 248 -7.35 -2.18 13.94
CA THR A 248 -6.33 -1.84 12.94
C THR A 248 -5.50 -3.09 12.60
N PRO A 249 -5.34 -3.44 11.32
CA PRO A 249 -4.44 -4.53 10.94
C PRO A 249 -2.99 -4.12 11.22
N THR A 250 -2.27 -4.91 11.99
CA THR A 250 -0.87 -4.66 12.36
C THR A 250 0.09 -5.32 11.37
N PHE A 251 1.06 -4.51 10.91
CA PHE A 251 2.15 -4.84 10.00
C PHE A 251 3.25 -5.65 10.73
N SER A 252 3.92 -6.59 10.05
CA SER A 252 4.89 -7.51 10.67
C SER A 252 6.35 -7.04 10.49
N GLU A 253 7.17 -7.21 11.53
CA GLU A 253 8.57 -6.75 11.58
C GLU A 253 9.55 -7.45 10.62
N GLU A 254 9.23 -8.61 10.05
CA GLU A 254 10.12 -9.32 9.11
C GLU A 254 9.89 -8.86 7.66
N LEU A 255 8.69 -8.37 7.31
CA LEU A 255 8.41 -7.64 6.07
C LEU A 255 9.16 -6.30 6.07
N TRP A 256 9.30 -5.67 7.22
CA TRP A 256 10.20 -4.53 7.44
C TRP A 256 11.68 -4.89 7.19
N HIS A 257 12.14 -6.07 7.63
CA HIS A 257 13.50 -6.54 7.37
C HIS A 257 13.75 -6.99 5.93
N HIS A 258 12.78 -7.59 5.25
CA HIS A 258 12.87 -7.91 3.81
C HIS A 258 12.86 -6.64 2.95
N LEU A 259 12.08 -5.64 3.33
CA LEU A 259 12.16 -4.31 2.73
C LEU A 259 13.55 -3.71 2.94
N GLN A 260 14.13 -3.78 4.14
CA GLN A 260 15.51 -3.37 4.42
C GLN A 260 16.57 -4.14 3.61
N ALA A 261 16.38 -5.44 3.39
CA ALA A 261 17.29 -6.26 2.59
C ALA A 261 17.21 -5.91 1.09
N ASP A 262 16.02 -5.72 0.53
CA ASP A 262 15.83 -5.24 -0.84
C ASP A 262 16.33 -3.79 -1.03
N LEU A 263 16.26 -2.98 0.04
CA LEU A 263 16.82 -1.64 0.05
C LEU A 263 18.33 -1.64 -0.11
N THR A 264 19.04 -2.63 0.44
CA THR A 264 20.48 -2.76 0.18
C THR A 264 20.80 -3.06 -1.29
N GLN A 265 19.87 -3.67 -2.04
CA GLN A 265 20.01 -3.85 -3.49
C GLN A 265 19.75 -2.56 -4.31
N LEU A 266 18.90 -1.66 -3.80
CA LEU A 266 18.64 -0.33 -4.36
C LEU A 266 19.71 0.71 -3.96
N GLU A 267 20.42 0.49 -2.86
CA GLU A 267 21.53 1.30 -2.35
C GLU A 267 22.85 1.03 -3.08
N ASN A 268 22.93 0.01 -3.94
CA ASN A 268 24.12 -0.28 -4.73
C ASN A 268 24.12 0.56 -6.03
N PRO A 269 24.96 1.61 -6.16
CA PRO A 269 24.99 2.47 -7.34
C PRO A 269 25.39 1.73 -8.62
N ASP A 270 25.92 0.50 -8.50
CA ASP A 270 26.40 -0.34 -9.61
C ASP A 270 25.51 -1.57 -9.91
N SER A 271 24.26 -1.63 -9.41
CA SER A 271 23.37 -2.76 -9.72
C SER A 271 22.92 -2.75 -11.20
N PRO A 272 23.28 -3.76 -12.02
CA PRO A 272 23.03 -3.73 -13.45
C PRO A 272 21.61 -4.21 -13.77
N PHE A 273 20.68 -3.29 -13.99
CA PHE A 273 19.50 -3.61 -14.80
C PHE A 273 19.96 -3.70 -16.27
N LEU A 274 19.93 -4.93 -16.78
CA LEU A 274 20.37 -5.31 -18.13
C LEU A 274 19.68 -4.50 -19.23
N LEU A 275 20.46 -3.72 -19.97
CA LEU A 275 20.22 -3.44 -21.40
C LEU A 275 21.30 -4.18 -22.20
N PRO A 276 20.98 -4.95 -23.26
CA PRO A 276 22.00 -5.54 -24.12
C PRO A 276 22.56 -4.51 -25.13
N PRO A 277 23.74 -4.77 -25.71
CA PRO A 277 24.72 -3.73 -26.02
C PRO A 277 24.73 -3.30 -27.49
N SER A 278 25.23 -2.08 -27.76
CA SER A 278 26.30 -1.82 -28.75
C SER A 278 26.74 -0.34 -28.82
N ALA A 279 28.00 -0.11 -28.42
CA ALA A 279 29.06 0.65 -29.12
C ALA A 279 28.96 2.19 -29.18
N THR A 280 29.98 3.04 -28.93
CA THR A 280 31.47 3.00 -28.79
C THR A 280 31.87 4.47 -28.49
N HIS A 281 32.71 4.89 -27.54
CA HIS A 281 34.20 4.94 -27.49
C HIS A 281 34.56 5.77 -26.21
N SER A 282 35.46 5.32 -25.32
CA SER A 282 36.89 5.71 -25.16
C SER A 282 37.10 7.21 -24.88
N GLU A 283 37.68 7.68 -23.76
CA GLU A 283 39.09 7.62 -23.34
C GLU A 283 39.19 8.13 -21.86
N ALA A 284 39.81 7.39 -20.92
CA ALA A 284 41.23 7.40 -20.51
C ALA A 284 41.57 8.35 -19.32
N LEU A 285 41.88 7.72 -18.16
CA LEU A 285 42.63 8.25 -17.00
C LEU A 285 44.11 8.50 -17.39
N PRO A 286 44.89 9.33 -16.66
CA PRO A 286 45.79 8.84 -15.58
C PRO A 286 46.15 9.92 -14.50
N PRO A 287 47.17 9.75 -13.62
CA PRO A 287 47.28 8.80 -12.51
C PRO A 287 47.68 9.45 -11.16
N ALA A 288 47.80 8.62 -10.12
CA ALA A 288 48.16 8.91 -8.73
C ALA A 288 49.60 9.42 -8.50
N LEU A 289 49.82 10.08 -7.35
CA LEU A 289 51.14 10.19 -6.69
C LEU A 289 51.02 10.15 -5.15
N ASP A 290 52.07 9.54 -4.60
CA ASP A 290 52.29 8.98 -3.26
C ASP A 290 52.76 9.95 -2.16
N SER A 291 52.59 9.46 -0.93
CA SER A 291 53.53 9.50 0.23
C SER A 291 53.60 10.68 1.24
N ALA A 292 53.53 10.25 2.52
CA ALA A 292 54.30 10.66 3.71
C ALA A 292 54.05 12.07 4.30
N ASP A 293 54.15 12.36 5.60
CA ASP A 293 54.74 11.68 6.76
C ASP A 293 54.15 12.28 8.06
N ALA A 294 54.40 11.61 9.17
CA ALA A 294 53.93 11.92 10.52
C ALA A 294 54.57 13.16 11.17
N SER A 295 53.89 13.75 12.17
CA SER A 295 54.50 13.98 13.49
C SER A 295 53.49 14.42 14.55
N GLU A 296 53.66 13.79 15.70
CA GLU A 296 53.01 13.97 17.00
C GLU A 296 53.23 15.38 17.57
N THR A 297 52.29 15.89 18.39
CA THR A 297 52.61 16.26 19.79
C THR A 297 51.37 16.61 20.63
N GLU A 298 51.19 15.76 21.65
CA GLU A 298 50.83 16.05 23.06
C GLU A 298 49.72 17.04 23.45
N MET A 299 48.72 16.46 24.11
CA MET A 299 47.82 17.04 25.12
C MET A 299 48.58 17.62 26.34
N PRO A 300 47.92 18.48 27.14
CA PRO A 300 47.57 18.00 28.48
C PRO A 300 46.16 18.38 28.99
N THR A 301 45.53 17.38 29.62
CA THR A 301 44.81 17.37 30.92
C THR A 301 44.80 18.69 31.73
N ALA A 302 43.78 19.12 32.48
CA ALA A 302 42.79 18.40 33.30
C ALA A 302 41.60 19.31 33.70
N ALA A 303 40.47 18.69 34.08
CA ALA A 303 39.28 19.27 34.71
C ALA A 303 39.47 19.48 36.24
N PRO A 304 38.43 19.71 37.11
CA PRO A 304 37.04 20.19 36.92
C PRO A 304 36.62 21.29 37.96
N ALA A 305 35.37 21.79 37.87
CA ALA A 305 34.35 21.84 38.95
C ALA A 305 33.45 23.11 38.98
N THR A 306 32.11 22.88 38.97
CA THR A 306 31.01 23.47 39.80
C THR A 306 30.89 25.01 39.92
N ASP A 307 29.73 25.69 39.91
CA ASP A 307 28.32 25.34 40.14
C ASP A 307 27.41 26.55 39.74
N GLN A 308 26.16 26.21 39.39
CA GLN A 308 24.86 26.85 39.72
C GLN A 308 24.48 28.31 39.34
N GLU A 309 23.39 28.35 38.54
CA GLU A 309 22.11 29.07 38.72
C GLU A 309 22.02 30.61 38.83
N GLY A 310 21.12 31.19 38.02
CA GLY A 310 20.27 32.31 38.46
C GLY A 310 20.22 33.55 37.55
N HIS A 311 19.34 33.53 36.55
CA HIS A 311 18.74 34.74 35.93
C HIS A 311 17.66 35.34 36.86
N PRO A 312 17.04 36.51 36.56
CA PRO A 312 17.51 37.75 35.90
C PRO A 312 16.99 39.03 36.63
N ALA A 313 17.44 40.24 36.23
CA ALA A 313 16.59 41.44 36.18
C ALA A 313 17.28 42.64 35.53
N VAL A 314 16.52 43.34 34.70
CA VAL A 314 16.81 44.55 33.92
C VAL A 314 16.72 45.80 34.81
N THR A 315 17.66 46.74 34.72
CA THR A 315 17.36 48.17 34.95
C THR A 315 18.38 49.10 34.28
N GLU A 316 17.85 50.23 33.80
CA GLU A 316 18.40 51.21 32.88
C GLU A 316 19.56 52.09 33.37
N MET A 317 20.15 52.74 32.36
CA MET A 317 21.32 53.64 32.31
C MET A 317 21.37 54.81 33.31
N SER A 318 22.59 55.10 33.78
CA SER A 318 23.14 56.47 33.82
C SER A 318 24.66 56.47 34.10
N TYR A 319 25.43 57.13 33.23
CA TYR A 319 26.85 57.43 33.42
C TYR A 319 27.06 58.70 34.26
N PRO A 320 28.13 58.77 35.07
CA PRO A 320 29.04 59.92 35.01
C PRO A 320 30.53 59.49 35.20
N PRO A 321 31.52 60.41 35.34
CA PRO A 321 32.46 60.79 34.28
C PRO A 321 33.91 60.30 34.50
N VAL A 322 34.70 60.46 33.44
CA VAL A 322 36.12 60.10 33.29
C VAL A 322 37.04 60.84 34.28
N ALA A 323 37.97 60.10 34.91
CA ALA A 323 39.21 60.63 35.46
C ALA A 323 40.37 59.64 35.18
N ASP A 324 41.43 60.18 34.59
CA ASP A 324 42.59 59.53 33.97
C ASP A 324 43.47 58.69 34.91
N PHE A 325 44.04 57.59 34.37
CA PHE A 325 45.34 57.01 34.74
C PHE A 325 45.88 56.13 33.57
N PRO A 326 47.19 55.87 33.50
CA PRO A 326 48.05 56.35 32.43
C PRO A 326 48.29 55.32 31.31
N ALA A 327 48.79 55.85 30.19
CA ALA A 327 49.24 55.13 29.01
C ALA A 327 50.18 53.96 29.35
N SER A 328 49.67 52.75 29.16
CA SER A 328 50.43 51.55 28.85
C SER A 328 49.91 51.07 27.49
N GLU A 329 50.58 51.50 26.42
CA GLU A 329 50.35 50.99 25.07
C GLU A 329 50.71 49.50 25.02
N THR A 330 49.72 48.65 25.26
CA THR A 330 49.64 47.30 24.72
C THR A 330 48.20 47.10 24.22
N GLN A 331 48.05 47.38 22.92
CA GLN A 331 46.96 47.08 21.99
C GLN A 331 45.64 46.51 22.57
N PRO A 332 44.52 47.25 22.49
CA PRO A 332 43.18 46.67 22.53
C PRO A 332 42.84 46.04 21.18
N GLU A 333 42.68 44.72 21.21
CA GLU A 333 41.73 43.90 20.44
C GLU A 333 41.15 44.51 19.15
N GLN A 334 41.84 44.28 18.03
CA GLN A 334 41.19 44.12 16.73
C GLN A 334 40.41 42.79 16.74
N GLN A 335 39.24 42.74 17.40
CA GLN A 335 38.20 41.83 16.93
C GLN A 335 37.84 42.31 15.52
N SER A 336 38.34 41.62 14.50
CA SER A 336 38.46 42.16 13.14
C SER A 336 37.10 42.58 12.57
N GLU A 337 37.02 43.75 11.92
CA GLU A 337 35.80 44.27 11.27
C GLU A 337 35.14 43.25 10.31
N THR A 338 35.92 42.34 9.74
CA THR A 338 35.48 41.19 8.94
C THR A 338 34.61 40.21 9.72
N GLN A 339 34.94 39.87 10.98
CA GLN A 339 34.15 38.96 11.80
C GLN A 339 32.82 39.58 12.26
N LEU A 340 32.81 40.89 12.52
CA LEU A 340 31.57 41.63 12.80
C LEU A 340 30.66 41.72 11.56
N SER A 341 31.25 41.92 10.38
CA SER A 341 30.54 41.92 9.09
C SER A 341 29.93 40.55 8.78
N ASP A 342 30.68 39.46 9.00
CA ASP A 342 30.17 38.09 8.80
C ASP A 342 28.99 37.80 9.75
N ARG A 343 29.15 38.03 11.07
CA ARG A 343 28.06 37.83 12.05
C ARG A 343 26.78 38.57 11.68
N THR A 344 26.91 39.80 11.17
CA THR A 344 25.76 40.59 10.72
C THR A 344 25.09 39.96 9.50
N ARG A 345 25.86 39.42 8.56
CA ARG A 345 25.36 38.69 7.38
C ARG A 345 24.58 37.44 7.76
N TRP A 346 25.12 36.62 8.67
CA TRP A 346 24.44 35.44 9.21
C TRP A 346 23.13 35.81 9.92
N ALA A 347 23.14 36.83 10.78
CA ALA A 347 21.94 37.29 11.48
C ALA A 347 20.85 37.76 10.53
N MET A 348 21.21 38.47 9.45
CA MET A 348 20.26 38.92 8.43
C MET A 348 19.65 37.74 7.67
N ALA A 349 20.47 36.77 7.24
CA ALA A 349 19.99 35.58 6.55
C ALA A 349 19.00 34.78 7.42
N TYR A 350 19.35 34.52 8.68
CA TYR A 350 18.46 33.81 9.60
C TYR A 350 17.18 34.58 9.92
N ALA A 351 17.25 35.90 10.12
CA ALA A 351 16.05 36.70 10.33
C ALA A 351 15.07 36.65 9.15
N LEU A 352 15.59 36.62 7.91
CA LEU A 352 14.76 36.46 6.72
C LEU A 352 14.18 35.04 6.59
N ARG A 353 14.98 34.00 6.89
CA ARG A 353 14.45 32.62 6.96
C ARG A 353 13.34 32.51 8.00
N ASP A 354 13.52 33.08 9.17
CA ASP A 354 12.53 33.01 10.25
C ASP A 354 11.23 33.74 9.87
N ARG A 355 11.31 34.83 9.09
CA ARG A 355 10.14 35.48 8.48
C ARG A 355 9.42 34.57 7.48
N VAL A 356 10.16 33.90 6.60
CA VAL A 356 9.59 32.92 5.65
C VAL A 356 8.92 31.78 6.42
N GLN A 357 9.55 31.27 7.47
CA GLN A 357 9.00 30.22 8.33
C GLN A 357 7.76 30.70 9.10
N ALA A 358 7.69 31.98 9.46
CA ALA A 358 6.50 32.61 10.02
C ALA A 358 5.37 32.86 9.00
N GLY A 359 5.57 32.51 7.73
CA GLY A 359 4.56 32.55 6.68
C GLY A 359 4.69 33.71 5.69
N ASP A 360 5.70 34.59 5.83
CA ASP A 360 5.98 35.64 4.86
C ASP A 360 6.72 35.07 3.65
N CYS A 361 5.98 34.38 2.79
CA CYS A 361 6.45 33.82 1.53
C CYS A 361 6.28 34.83 0.39
N SER A 362 6.31 36.15 0.62
CA SER A 362 6.25 37.12 -0.49
C SER A 362 7.45 36.94 -1.43
N PRO A 363 7.28 37.12 -2.76
CA PRO A 363 8.38 37.01 -3.71
C PRO A 363 9.58 37.89 -3.32
N GLU A 364 9.33 39.07 -2.77
CA GLU A 364 10.36 40.00 -2.30
C GLU A 364 11.15 39.44 -1.11
N THR A 365 10.45 38.86 -0.12
CA THR A 365 11.10 38.27 1.07
C THR A 365 11.88 37.02 0.70
N LEU A 366 11.36 36.18 -0.19
CA LEU A 366 12.06 34.99 -0.69
C LEU A 366 13.31 35.36 -1.48
N GLN A 367 13.21 36.32 -2.41
CA GLN A 367 14.37 36.79 -3.17
C GLN A 367 15.43 37.41 -2.27
N ALA A 368 15.03 38.23 -1.29
CA ALA A 368 15.95 38.80 -0.32
C ALA A 368 16.61 37.70 0.52
N ALA A 369 15.86 36.70 0.98
CA ALA A 369 16.40 35.56 1.73
C ALA A 369 17.43 34.78 0.90
N ILE A 370 17.07 34.39 -0.32
CA ILE A 370 17.96 33.68 -1.25
C ILE A 370 19.25 34.46 -1.46
N GLN A 371 19.15 35.75 -1.77
CA GLN A 371 20.31 36.61 -1.98
C GLN A 371 21.21 36.65 -0.72
N GLN A 372 20.65 36.70 0.48
CA GLN A 372 21.47 36.67 1.70
C GLN A 372 22.15 35.31 1.90
N TYR A 373 21.45 34.21 1.66
CA TYR A 373 21.99 32.85 1.79
C TYR A 373 23.09 32.55 0.77
N GLU A 374 22.94 32.99 -0.49
CA GLU A 374 23.98 32.85 -1.52
C GLU A 374 25.28 33.57 -1.19
N ASN A 375 25.20 34.64 -0.37
CA ASN A 375 26.35 35.43 0.05
C ASN A 375 27.00 34.96 1.37
N LEU A 376 26.49 33.87 1.97
CA LEU A 376 27.11 33.27 3.15
C LEU A 376 28.39 32.53 2.76
N PRO A 377 29.48 32.65 3.54
CA PRO A 377 30.78 32.09 3.17
C PRO A 377 30.84 30.57 3.44
N VAL A 378 30.11 29.77 2.66
CA VAL A 378 29.98 28.31 2.80
C VAL A 378 30.61 27.51 1.64
N ASP A 379 31.53 28.14 0.90
CA ASP A 379 32.16 27.55 -0.29
C ASP A 379 33.02 26.31 0.03
N ALA A 380 33.66 26.30 1.20
CA ALA A 380 34.54 25.20 1.59
C ALA A 380 33.75 24.02 2.20
N PRO A 381 33.97 22.78 1.73
CA PRO A 381 33.48 21.53 2.32
C PRO A 381 33.58 21.41 3.85
N SER A 382 34.65 21.97 4.43
CA SER A 382 34.95 21.91 5.85
C SER A 382 34.29 23.01 6.69
N THR A 383 33.53 23.92 6.07
CA THR A 383 32.89 25.03 6.77
C THR A 383 31.79 24.51 7.73
N PRO A 384 31.81 24.90 9.01
CA PRO A 384 30.72 24.62 9.94
C PRO A 384 29.39 25.15 9.41
N HIS A 385 28.30 24.42 9.64
CA HIS A 385 26.94 24.78 9.22
C HIS A 385 26.67 24.85 7.71
N ARG A 386 27.62 24.42 6.85
CA ARG A 386 27.41 24.40 5.39
C ARG A 386 26.22 23.51 5.00
N THR A 387 26.07 22.34 5.62
CA THR A 387 24.94 21.44 5.34
C THR A 387 23.59 22.10 5.64
N GLU A 388 23.46 22.80 6.79
CA GLU A 388 22.27 23.55 7.18
C GLU A 388 21.96 24.68 6.20
N VAL A 389 22.97 25.48 5.85
CA VAL A 389 22.82 26.62 4.94
C VAL A 389 22.36 26.16 3.55
N LEU A 390 22.96 25.09 3.02
CA LEU A 390 22.58 24.57 1.70
C LEU A 390 21.20 23.90 1.73
N ASN A 391 20.82 23.24 2.84
CA ASN A 391 19.47 22.74 3.02
C ASN A 391 18.44 23.90 3.04
N ASP A 392 18.73 24.96 3.78
CA ASP A 392 17.82 26.11 3.89
C ASP A 392 17.73 26.85 2.53
N LEU A 393 18.84 27.05 1.83
CA LEU A 393 18.85 27.63 0.48
C LEU A 393 18.09 26.76 -0.53
N GLY A 394 18.28 25.44 -0.50
CA GLY A 394 17.51 24.51 -1.32
C GLY A 394 16.00 24.61 -1.04
N SER A 395 15.62 24.79 0.22
CA SER A 395 14.23 24.96 0.65
C SER A 395 13.62 26.28 0.16
N LEU A 396 14.41 27.37 0.20
CA LEU A 396 14.00 28.66 -0.36
C LEU A 396 13.77 28.60 -1.87
N TYR A 397 14.65 27.93 -2.63
CA TYR A 397 14.46 27.71 -4.06
C TYR A 397 13.27 26.80 -4.37
N TRP A 398 13.05 25.76 -3.57
CA TRP A 398 11.87 24.91 -3.70
C TRP A 398 10.58 25.72 -3.52
N LEU A 399 10.52 26.56 -2.48
CA LEU A 399 9.36 27.42 -2.21
C LEU A 399 9.17 28.47 -3.31
N TRP A 400 10.26 29.02 -3.83
CA TRP A 400 10.21 29.95 -4.96
C TRP A 400 9.72 29.28 -6.24
N ALA A 401 10.06 28.00 -6.46
CA ALA A 401 9.50 27.22 -7.54
C ALA A 401 7.97 27.19 -7.44
N GLN A 402 7.40 26.89 -6.27
CA GLN A 402 5.94 26.80 -6.07
C GLN A 402 5.16 28.09 -6.41
N GLN A 403 5.82 29.25 -6.50
CA GLN A 403 5.20 30.54 -6.84
C GLN A 403 5.24 30.86 -8.33
N THR A 404 5.71 29.92 -9.15
CA THR A 404 6.03 30.15 -10.55
C THR A 404 4.91 29.62 -11.43
N PRO A 405 4.29 30.45 -12.27
CA PRO A 405 3.22 30.00 -13.16
C PRO A 405 3.74 29.24 -14.38
N ASP A 406 5.01 29.43 -14.76
CA ASP A 406 5.61 28.80 -15.92
C ASP A 406 6.35 27.49 -15.58
N VAL A 407 6.08 26.45 -16.36
CA VAL A 407 6.58 25.09 -16.11
C VAL A 407 8.10 24.99 -16.25
N GLU A 408 8.70 25.74 -17.18
CA GLU A 408 10.14 25.72 -17.42
C GLU A 408 10.92 26.29 -16.23
N THR A 409 10.54 27.47 -15.73
CA THR A 409 11.20 28.08 -14.57
C THR A 409 10.89 27.29 -13.29
N TYR A 410 9.69 26.72 -13.15
CA TYR A 410 9.37 25.77 -12.08
C TYR A 410 10.34 24.58 -12.08
N HIS A 411 10.55 23.98 -13.26
CA HIS A 411 11.45 22.86 -13.45
C HIS A 411 12.91 23.23 -13.14
N GLN A 412 13.40 24.33 -13.67
CA GLN A 412 14.77 24.81 -13.44
C GLN A 412 15.05 25.10 -11.96
N ARG A 413 14.10 25.74 -11.26
CA ARG A 413 14.23 26.02 -9.81
C ARG A 413 14.20 24.76 -8.97
N LEU A 414 13.36 23.77 -9.32
CA LEU A 414 13.37 22.48 -8.65
C LEU A 414 14.67 21.70 -8.86
N LEU A 415 15.23 21.72 -10.08
CA LEU A 415 16.55 21.14 -10.34
C LEU A 415 17.63 21.82 -9.51
N HIS A 416 17.61 23.15 -9.43
CA HIS A 416 18.56 23.90 -8.62
C HIS A 416 18.43 23.58 -7.13
N SER A 417 17.20 23.52 -6.62
CA SER A 417 16.90 23.07 -5.25
C SER A 417 17.48 21.68 -4.96
N CYS A 418 17.26 20.70 -5.85
CA CYS A 418 17.85 19.36 -5.72
C CYS A 418 19.38 19.40 -5.73
N GLY A 419 19.99 20.20 -6.62
CA GLY A 419 21.44 20.36 -6.68
C GLY A 419 22.03 20.93 -5.39
N LEU A 420 21.34 21.86 -4.73
CA LEU A 420 21.75 22.41 -3.44
C LEU A 420 21.65 21.37 -2.31
N TYR A 421 20.57 20.59 -2.28
CA TYR A 421 20.44 19.47 -1.33
C TYR A 421 21.51 18.40 -1.55
N GLU A 422 21.79 18.01 -2.81
CA GLU A 422 22.86 17.08 -3.14
C GLU A 422 24.23 17.64 -2.73
N ALA A 423 24.49 18.93 -2.96
CA ALA A 423 25.72 19.60 -2.54
C ALA A 423 25.87 19.65 -1.01
N ALA A 424 24.77 19.73 -0.25
CA ALA A 424 24.76 19.68 1.21
C ALA A 424 25.24 18.33 1.78
N LEU A 425 25.15 17.25 0.98
CA LEU A 425 25.58 15.89 1.34
C LEU A 425 27.06 15.62 1.02
N SER A 426 27.75 16.49 0.29
CA SER A 426 29.11 16.24 -0.22
C SER A 426 30.13 17.34 0.13
N PRO A 427 30.94 17.14 1.19
CA PRO A 427 30.70 16.28 2.35
C PRO A 427 29.72 16.95 3.34
N ILE A 428 29.16 16.14 4.23
CA ILE A 428 28.37 16.62 5.37
C ILE A 428 29.29 17.37 6.34
N SER A 429 28.85 18.53 6.82
CA SER A 429 29.60 19.33 7.79
C SER A 429 29.85 18.57 9.10
N PRO A 430 31.04 18.73 9.73
CA PRO A 430 31.28 18.15 11.05
C PRO A 430 30.26 18.66 12.08
N GLY A 431 29.68 17.74 12.85
CA GLY A 431 28.70 18.07 13.90
C GLY A 431 27.26 18.23 13.41
N THR A 432 26.95 17.99 12.14
CA THR A 432 25.57 17.97 11.65
C THR A 432 24.76 16.87 12.36
N GLY A 433 23.69 17.28 13.04
CA GLY A 433 22.81 16.38 13.79
C GLY A 433 21.86 15.57 12.91
N ALA A 434 21.33 14.48 13.47
CA ALA A 434 20.37 13.60 12.81
C ALA A 434 19.09 14.32 12.33
N GLU A 435 18.64 15.35 13.05
CA GLU A 435 17.47 16.17 12.67
C GLU A 435 17.70 16.88 11.32
N ILE A 436 18.87 17.49 11.12
CA ILE A 436 19.21 18.18 9.87
C ILE A 436 19.30 17.17 8.73
N LEU A 437 19.88 16.00 8.97
CA LEU A 437 19.98 14.94 7.96
C LEU A 437 18.61 14.39 7.58
N THR A 438 17.71 14.23 8.56
CA THR A 438 16.31 13.86 8.34
C THR A 438 15.63 14.87 7.42
N ARG A 439 15.72 16.16 7.76
CA ARG A 439 15.11 17.24 6.98
C ARG A 439 15.68 17.32 5.57
N LEU A 440 17.00 17.27 5.44
CA LEU A 440 17.69 17.32 4.15
C LEU A 440 17.27 16.17 3.21
N HIS A 441 17.28 14.94 3.73
CA HIS A 441 16.86 13.77 2.95
C HIS A 441 15.36 13.79 2.63
N SER A 442 14.50 14.22 3.58
CA SER A 442 13.06 14.40 3.34
C SER A 442 12.80 15.43 2.24
N ASN A 443 13.45 16.59 2.32
CA ASN A 443 13.33 17.67 1.35
C ASN A 443 13.79 17.24 -0.04
N LEU A 444 14.92 16.54 -0.12
CA LEU A 444 15.42 15.96 -1.36
C LEU A 444 14.44 14.94 -1.95
N GLY A 445 13.85 14.08 -1.12
CA GLY A 445 12.83 13.13 -1.53
C GLY A 445 11.59 13.80 -2.12
N SER A 446 11.07 14.83 -1.44
CA SER A 446 9.93 15.62 -1.90
C SER A 446 10.20 16.35 -3.21
N ALA A 447 11.39 16.97 -3.34
CA ALA A 447 11.77 17.67 -4.55
C ALA A 447 11.93 16.72 -5.75
N TYR A 448 12.50 15.53 -5.55
CA TYR A 448 12.55 14.50 -6.60
C TYR A 448 11.17 13.97 -6.98
N SER A 449 10.26 13.76 -6.01
CA SER A 449 8.88 13.37 -6.32
C SER A 449 8.18 14.39 -7.21
N LEU A 450 8.42 15.68 -7.01
CA LEU A 450 7.89 16.73 -7.88
C LEU A 450 8.55 16.73 -9.27
N LEU A 451 9.88 16.54 -9.35
CA LEU A 451 10.58 16.41 -10.62
C LEU A 451 10.09 15.20 -11.45
N ALA A 452 9.71 14.12 -10.78
CA ALA A 452 9.16 12.93 -11.44
C ALA A 452 7.86 13.20 -12.20
N VAL A 453 7.05 14.17 -11.76
CA VAL A 453 5.83 14.60 -12.48
C VAL A 453 6.19 15.32 -13.79
N LEU A 454 7.36 15.99 -13.83
CA LEU A 454 7.80 16.78 -14.98
C LEU A 454 8.61 15.96 -15.99
N GLN A 455 9.47 15.06 -15.51
CA GLN A 455 10.39 14.30 -16.36
C GLN A 455 10.88 13.01 -15.72
N SER A 456 11.31 12.07 -16.55
CA SER A 456 11.97 10.81 -16.15
C SER A 456 11.38 10.15 -14.89
N PRO A 457 10.07 9.84 -14.84
CA PRO A 457 9.38 9.53 -13.59
C PRO A 457 10.01 8.39 -12.79
N ALA A 458 10.33 7.27 -13.43
CA ALA A 458 10.94 6.11 -12.77
C ALA A 458 12.30 6.44 -12.13
N GLN A 459 13.11 7.27 -12.78
CA GLN A 459 14.43 7.66 -12.28
C GLN A 459 14.31 8.55 -11.04
N TYR A 460 13.48 9.59 -11.11
CA TYR A 460 13.32 10.54 -10.00
C TYR A 460 12.54 9.95 -8.83
N LEU A 461 11.51 9.12 -9.07
CA LEU A 461 10.84 8.37 -8.01
C LEU A 461 11.79 7.39 -7.32
N GLY A 462 12.67 6.72 -8.07
CA GLY A 462 13.73 5.89 -7.48
C GLY A 462 14.70 6.70 -6.61
N LYS A 463 15.05 7.93 -7.01
CA LYS A 463 15.83 8.85 -6.18
C LYS A 463 15.05 9.31 -4.94
N ALA A 464 13.75 9.61 -5.07
CA ALA A 464 12.89 10.02 -3.97
C ALA A 464 12.77 8.93 -2.90
N VAL A 465 12.51 7.68 -3.32
CA VAL A 465 12.48 6.50 -2.45
C VAL A 465 13.79 6.37 -1.66
N ARG A 466 14.94 6.45 -2.32
CA ARG A 466 16.25 6.39 -1.63
C ARG A 466 16.40 7.52 -0.61
N ALA A 467 15.99 8.73 -0.95
CA ALA A 467 16.07 9.87 -0.05
C ALA A 467 15.16 9.69 1.18
N PHE A 468 13.91 9.27 1.02
CA PHE A 468 13.02 9.01 2.15
C PHE A 468 13.52 7.88 3.06
N HIS A 469 14.10 6.82 2.49
CA HIS A 469 14.74 5.77 3.28
C HIS A 469 15.93 6.28 4.09
N ARG A 470 16.75 7.16 3.51
CA ARG A 470 17.83 7.82 4.24
C ARG A 470 17.30 8.70 5.36
N ALA A 471 16.20 9.41 5.16
CA ALA A 471 15.56 10.19 6.23
C ALA A 471 15.06 9.28 7.38
N LEU A 472 14.46 8.14 7.05
CA LEU A 472 13.99 7.15 8.04
C LEU A 472 15.13 6.58 8.90
N GLN A 473 16.35 6.42 8.35
CA GLN A 473 17.53 5.98 9.13
C GLN A 473 17.89 6.92 10.29
N TYR A 474 17.50 8.20 10.20
CA TYR A 474 17.74 9.21 11.22
C TYR A 474 16.49 9.56 12.05
N THR A 475 15.35 8.93 11.75
CA THR A 475 14.04 9.22 12.37
C THR A 475 13.54 8.00 13.16
N PRO A 476 13.99 7.80 14.42
CA PRO A 476 13.54 6.68 15.23
C PRO A 476 12.04 6.77 15.53
N ALA A 477 11.30 5.71 15.20
CA ALA A 477 9.83 5.67 15.25
C ALA A 477 9.26 5.84 16.68
N GLU A 478 10.03 5.49 17.70
CA GLU A 478 9.63 5.56 19.11
C GLU A 478 9.78 6.96 19.69
N ILE A 479 10.71 7.76 19.15
CA ILE A 479 11.03 9.10 19.64
C ILE A 479 10.29 10.16 18.81
N LEU A 480 10.21 9.95 17.49
CA LEU A 480 9.63 10.89 16.53
C LEU A 480 8.52 10.21 15.70
N PRO A 481 7.45 9.67 16.34
CA PRO A 481 6.45 8.85 15.67
C PRO A 481 5.72 9.58 14.54
N MET A 482 5.45 10.88 14.70
CA MET A 482 4.75 11.68 13.69
C MET A 482 5.59 12.00 12.47
N GLU A 483 6.89 12.29 12.66
CA GLU A 483 7.83 12.53 11.56
C GLU A 483 8.09 11.24 10.79
N TYR A 484 8.25 10.12 11.52
CA TYR A 484 8.34 8.78 10.93
C TYR A 484 7.10 8.46 10.09
N ALA A 485 5.89 8.70 10.61
CA ALA A 485 4.65 8.49 9.88
C ALA A 485 4.57 9.34 8.60
N THR A 486 5.02 10.59 8.66
CA THR A 486 5.05 11.50 7.50
C THR A 486 6.01 10.98 6.42
N LEU A 487 7.21 10.55 6.81
CA LEU A 487 8.18 9.95 5.88
C LEU A 487 7.64 8.66 5.26
N GLN A 488 7.01 7.80 6.05
CA GLN A 488 6.35 6.59 5.55
C GLN A 488 5.20 6.91 4.58
N THR A 489 4.44 7.98 4.83
CA THR A 489 3.40 8.46 3.92
C THR A 489 3.98 8.88 2.57
N HIS A 490 5.06 9.66 2.59
CA HIS A 490 5.75 10.09 1.37
C HIS A 490 6.38 8.92 0.62
N LEU A 491 6.96 7.97 1.35
CA LEU A 491 7.51 6.75 0.80
C LEU A 491 6.43 5.90 0.11
N GLY A 492 5.27 5.73 0.77
CA GLY A 492 4.12 5.04 0.19
C GLY A 492 3.63 5.70 -1.09
N THR A 493 3.60 7.03 -1.11
CA THR A 493 3.21 7.82 -2.30
C THR A 493 4.20 7.66 -3.43
N ALA A 494 5.51 7.70 -3.11
CA ALA A 494 6.56 7.51 -4.10
C ALA A 494 6.54 6.10 -4.71
N TYR A 495 6.31 5.07 -3.90
CA TYR A 495 6.16 3.69 -4.39
C TYR A 495 4.90 3.51 -5.23
N TRP A 496 3.75 4.05 -4.80
CA TRP A 496 2.53 3.97 -5.60
C TRP A 496 2.71 4.62 -6.96
N SER A 497 3.33 5.80 -7.01
CA SER A 497 3.67 6.48 -8.28
C SER A 497 4.65 5.65 -9.11
N LEU A 498 5.64 5.01 -8.48
CA LEU A 498 6.64 4.19 -9.20
C LEU A 498 6.02 2.93 -9.81
N ALA A 499 4.98 2.37 -9.17
CA ALA A 499 4.24 1.24 -9.69
C ALA A 499 3.60 1.51 -11.06
N GLN A 500 3.25 2.76 -11.35
CA GLN A 500 2.69 3.18 -12.64
C GLN A 500 3.72 3.15 -13.78
N HIS A 501 5.00 2.91 -13.47
CA HIS A 501 6.10 2.97 -14.43
C HIS A 501 6.92 1.68 -14.48
N THR A 502 7.13 1.01 -13.34
CA THR A 502 8.00 -0.18 -13.25
C THR A 502 7.52 -1.12 -12.14
N HIS A 503 7.75 -2.42 -12.27
CA HIS A 503 7.56 -3.42 -11.20
C HIS A 503 6.26 -3.24 -10.38
N GLU A 504 5.13 -3.06 -11.08
CA GLU A 504 3.84 -2.58 -10.54
C GLU A 504 3.44 -3.26 -9.22
N ALA A 505 3.25 -4.58 -9.22
CA ALA A 505 2.85 -5.33 -8.01
C ALA A 505 3.82 -5.13 -6.84
N ALA A 506 5.13 -5.25 -7.10
CA ALA A 506 6.15 -5.12 -6.06
C ALA A 506 6.12 -3.73 -5.42
N HIS A 507 5.98 -2.67 -6.21
CA HIS A 507 5.89 -1.32 -5.67
C HIS A 507 4.55 -1.03 -4.98
N LEU A 508 3.44 -1.61 -5.43
CA LEU A 508 2.15 -1.50 -4.74
C LEU A 508 2.17 -2.17 -3.37
N HIS A 509 2.78 -3.36 -3.24
CA HIS A 509 3.01 -4.00 -1.94
C HIS A 509 3.83 -3.10 -1.01
N ARG A 510 4.89 -2.47 -1.52
CA ARG A 510 5.71 -1.51 -0.75
C ARG A 510 4.94 -0.25 -0.35
N ALA A 511 4.05 0.24 -1.22
CA ALA A 511 3.19 1.39 -0.92
C ALA A 511 2.20 1.07 0.21
N ILE A 512 1.53 -0.09 0.13
CA ILE A 512 0.61 -0.60 1.15
C ILE A 512 1.33 -0.72 2.50
N ALA A 513 2.52 -1.33 2.51
CA ALA A 513 3.36 -1.47 3.70
C ALA A 513 3.66 -0.12 4.37
N ALA A 514 4.16 0.85 3.59
CA ALA A 514 4.51 2.17 4.11
C ALA A 514 3.28 2.92 4.65
N TYR A 515 2.12 2.84 3.99
CA TYR A 515 0.89 3.45 4.52
C TYR A 515 0.40 2.78 5.81
N GLN A 516 0.54 1.46 5.94
CA GLN A 516 0.18 0.75 7.17
C GLN A 516 1.09 1.14 8.34
N GLU A 517 2.39 1.26 8.10
CA GLU A 517 3.36 1.80 9.08
C GLU A 517 2.98 3.21 9.54
N ALA A 518 2.65 4.09 8.58
CA ALA A 518 2.21 5.45 8.90
C ALA A 518 0.90 5.46 9.71
N LEU A 519 -0.06 4.58 9.39
CA LEU A 519 -1.31 4.44 10.14
C LEU A 519 -1.09 3.96 11.57
N CYS A 520 -0.14 3.03 11.80
CA CYS A 520 0.19 2.54 13.13
C CYS A 520 0.69 3.66 14.07
N LYS A 521 1.29 4.71 13.50
CA LYS A 521 1.81 5.88 14.25
C LYS A 521 0.88 7.10 14.20
N SER A 522 -0.25 7.01 13.49
CA SER A 522 -1.20 8.11 13.29
C SER A 522 -2.58 7.75 13.83
N PRO A 523 -2.75 7.65 15.17
CA PRO A 523 -4.02 7.25 15.76
C PRO A 523 -5.12 8.28 15.41
N PRO A 524 -6.31 7.82 14.98
CA PRO A 524 -7.36 8.72 14.49
C PRO A 524 -7.87 9.70 15.56
N GLN A 525 -7.73 9.38 16.84
CA GLN A 525 -8.14 10.26 17.94
C GLN A 525 -7.23 11.49 18.10
N GLN A 526 -5.98 11.42 17.61
CA GLN A 526 -5.00 12.50 17.73
C GLN A 526 -4.85 13.27 16.41
N VAL A 527 -4.83 12.56 15.29
CA VAL A 527 -4.57 13.12 13.95
C VAL A 527 -5.61 12.64 12.93
N PRO A 528 -6.91 12.95 13.14
CA PRO A 528 -8.01 12.39 12.35
C PRO A 528 -7.90 12.65 10.85
N GLN A 529 -7.45 13.85 10.45
CA GLN A 529 -7.33 14.22 9.04
C GLN A 529 -6.17 13.48 8.35
N THR A 530 -5.02 13.34 9.02
CA THR A 530 -3.89 12.55 8.53
C THR A 530 -4.26 11.07 8.41
N TYR A 531 -4.94 10.52 9.41
CA TYR A 531 -5.46 9.15 9.36
C TYR A 531 -6.39 8.94 8.16
N ALA A 532 -7.32 9.87 7.91
CA ALA A 532 -8.23 9.78 6.79
C ALA A 532 -7.52 9.83 5.43
N GLN A 533 -6.51 10.69 5.29
CA GLN A 533 -5.68 10.76 4.09
C GLN A 533 -4.92 9.46 3.86
N LEU A 534 -4.32 8.90 4.90
CA LEU A 534 -3.62 7.62 4.84
C LEU A 534 -4.54 6.46 4.46
N GLN A 535 -5.74 6.39 5.06
CA GLN A 535 -6.73 5.38 4.72
C GLN A 535 -7.17 5.50 3.24
N ASN A 536 -7.40 6.70 2.74
CA ASN A 536 -7.70 6.90 1.32
C ASN A 536 -6.53 6.45 0.42
N ASN A 537 -5.29 6.80 0.76
CA ASN A 537 -4.12 6.42 -0.02
C ASN A 537 -3.87 4.91 -0.01
N LEU A 538 -4.09 4.26 1.15
CA LEU A 538 -4.08 2.81 1.28
C LEU A 538 -5.16 2.18 0.39
N GLY A 539 -6.37 2.73 0.38
CA GLY A 539 -7.46 2.29 -0.50
C GLY A 539 -7.08 2.37 -1.98
N ILE A 540 -6.42 3.45 -2.40
CA ILE A 540 -5.93 3.63 -3.77
C ILE A 540 -4.91 2.53 -4.13
N ALA A 541 -3.92 2.29 -3.27
CA ALA A 541 -2.90 1.27 -3.51
C ALA A 541 -3.48 -0.15 -3.55
N LEU A 542 -4.41 -0.47 -2.66
CA LEU A 542 -5.14 -1.75 -2.63
C LEU A 542 -5.98 -1.94 -3.89
N TRP A 543 -6.71 -0.90 -4.32
CA TRP A 543 -7.49 -0.92 -5.55
C TRP A 543 -6.58 -1.12 -6.78
N SER A 544 -5.46 -0.39 -6.89
CA SER A 544 -4.48 -0.57 -7.96
C SER A 544 -3.96 -2.01 -7.99
N LEU A 545 -3.59 -2.58 -6.83
CA LEU A 545 -3.08 -3.95 -6.76
C LEU A 545 -4.14 -4.97 -7.15
N SER A 546 -5.40 -4.73 -6.77
CA SER A 546 -6.52 -5.60 -7.15
C SER A 546 -6.73 -5.63 -8.66
N ARG A 547 -6.44 -4.56 -9.39
CA ARG A 547 -6.54 -4.56 -10.86
C ARG A 547 -5.43 -5.35 -11.53
N HIS A 548 -4.26 -5.41 -10.89
CA HIS A 548 -3.10 -6.15 -11.37
C HIS A 548 -3.18 -7.64 -11.03
N GLU A 549 -3.31 -8.00 -9.75
CA GLU A 549 -3.29 -9.38 -9.27
C GLU A 549 -4.66 -10.06 -9.34
N ARG A 550 -5.74 -9.27 -9.45
CA ARG A 550 -7.14 -9.73 -9.53
C ARG A 550 -7.78 -10.48 -8.35
N PRO A 551 -7.32 -10.38 -7.09
CA PRO A 551 -8.08 -10.92 -5.98
C PRO A 551 -9.19 -9.96 -5.52
N VAL A 552 -10.42 -10.46 -5.44
CA VAL A 552 -11.60 -9.69 -4.97
C VAL A 552 -11.40 -9.14 -3.55
N PHE A 553 -10.67 -9.85 -2.68
CA PHE A 553 -10.48 -9.40 -1.30
C PHE A 553 -9.71 -8.08 -1.20
N LEU A 554 -8.86 -7.74 -2.18
CA LEU A 554 -8.15 -6.45 -2.18
C LEU A 554 -9.11 -5.29 -2.45
N LEU A 555 -10.12 -5.49 -3.30
CA LEU A 555 -11.19 -4.52 -3.49
C LEU A 555 -12.04 -4.34 -2.22
N GLU A 556 -12.35 -5.41 -1.51
CA GLU A 556 -13.06 -5.33 -0.22
C GLU A 556 -12.25 -4.53 0.82
N GLN A 557 -10.94 -4.72 0.85
CA GLN A 557 -10.05 -3.93 1.72
C GLN A 557 -9.98 -2.46 1.27
N ALA A 558 -9.94 -2.18 -0.03
CA ALA A 558 -9.98 -0.82 -0.56
C ALA A 558 -11.27 -0.10 -0.16
N VAL A 559 -12.43 -0.76 -0.31
CA VAL A 559 -13.74 -0.25 0.15
C VAL A 559 -13.70 0.07 1.64
N THR A 560 -13.18 -0.84 2.46
CA THR A 560 -13.07 -0.63 3.91
C THR A 560 -12.19 0.58 4.23
N ALA A 561 -11.04 0.72 3.56
CA ALA A 561 -10.14 1.85 3.75
C ALA A 561 -10.80 3.19 3.36
N TYR A 562 -11.51 3.24 2.24
CA TYR A 562 -12.27 4.44 1.85
C TYR A 562 -13.40 4.78 2.83
N GLN A 563 -14.11 3.79 3.35
CA GLN A 563 -15.14 4.00 4.38
C GLN A 563 -14.53 4.54 5.68
N ASN A 564 -13.38 4.01 6.10
CA ASN A 564 -12.63 4.52 7.25
C ASN A 564 -12.17 5.96 7.03
N ALA A 565 -11.76 6.33 5.81
CA ALA A 565 -11.41 7.70 5.48
C ALA A 565 -12.64 8.64 5.54
N LEU A 566 -13.79 8.21 5.00
CA LEU A 566 -15.04 8.98 4.99
C LEU A 566 -15.64 9.19 6.39
N ALA A 567 -15.26 8.39 7.39
CA ALA A 567 -15.62 8.63 8.79
C ALA A 567 -15.04 9.95 9.34
N TYR A 568 -13.95 10.45 8.73
CA TYR A 568 -13.24 11.66 9.16
C TYR A 568 -13.17 12.76 8.09
N ARG A 569 -13.32 12.39 6.81
CA ARG A 569 -13.50 13.30 5.68
C ARG A 569 -14.97 13.52 5.42
N THR A 570 -15.52 14.53 6.08
CA THR A 570 -16.91 14.96 5.93
C THR A 570 -17.00 16.23 5.09
N LEU A 571 -18.22 16.58 4.68
CA LEU A 571 -18.48 17.87 4.00
C LEU A 571 -18.05 19.08 4.84
N ASP A 572 -18.09 18.97 6.16
CA ASP A 572 -17.74 20.07 7.06
C ASP A 572 -16.23 20.19 7.32
N THR A 573 -15.49 19.10 7.16
CA THR A 573 -14.08 19.00 7.59
C THR A 573 -13.10 19.03 6.42
N ASP A 574 -13.40 18.31 5.34
CA ASP A 574 -12.59 18.21 4.13
C ASP A 574 -13.50 17.88 2.93
N PRO A 575 -14.33 18.83 2.44
CA PRO A 575 -15.30 18.55 1.38
C PRO A 575 -14.64 18.11 0.06
N ALA A 576 -13.45 18.61 -0.27
CA ALA A 576 -12.71 18.19 -1.45
C ALA A 576 -12.19 16.75 -1.32
N GLY A 577 -11.59 16.40 -0.18
CA GLY A 577 -11.15 15.04 0.09
C GLY A 577 -12.32 14.06 0.26
N CYS A 578 -13.45 14.50 0.82
CA CYS A 578 -14.70 13.76 0.88
C CYS A 578 -15.18 13.39 -0.53
N ALA A 579 -15.25 14.38 -1.44
CA ALA A 579 -15.61 14.15 -2.84
C ALA A 579 -14.67 13.15 -3.53
N ALA A 580 -13.36 13.32 -3.39
CA ALA A 580 -12.37 12.42 -3.99
C ALA A 580 -12.47 10.99 -3.44
N THR A 581 -12.66 10.84 -2.12
CA THR A 581 -12.77 9.53 -1.47
C THR A 581 -14.06 8.81 -1.88
N HIS A 582 -15.17 9.53 -2.00
CA HIS A 582 -16.43 8.98 -2.54
C HIS A 582 -16.29 8.55 -4.00
N ASN A 583 -15.58 9.32 -4.84
CA ASN A 583 -15.32 8.93 -6.23
C ASN A 583 -14.49 7.63 -6.32
N ASN A 584 -13.47 7.51 -5.47
CA ASN A 584 -12.66 6.29 -5.38
C ASN A 584 -13.47 5.09 -4.89
N LEU A 585 -14.35 5.31 -3.90
CA LEU A 585 -15.27 4.30 -3.39
C LEU A 585 -16.25 3.82 -4.48
N GLY A 586 -16.79 4.74 -5.29
CA GLY A 586 -17.63 4.41 -6.43
C GLY A 586 -16.91 3.50 -7.43
N THR A 587 -15.65 3.81 -7.71
CA THR A 587 -14.79 3.01 -8.61
C THR A 587 -14.52 1.61 -8.05
N ALA A 588 -14.23 1.49 -6.75
CA ALA A 588 -14.04 0.19 -6.12
C ALA A 588 -15.32 -0.67 -6.13
N TYR A 589 -16.49 -0.07 -5.89
CA TYR A 589 -17.77 -0.78 -5.99
C TYR A 589 -18.14 -1.18 -7.42
N TRP A 590 -17.84 -0.33 -8.40
CA TRP A 590 -18.00 -0.66 -9.82
C TRP A 590 -17.20 -1.91 -10.17
N ASP A 591 -15.92 -1.94 -9.81
CA ASP A 591 -15.05 -3.09 -10.07
C ASP A 591 -15.55 -4.33 -9.33
N LEU A 592 -15.96 -4.22 -8.06
CA LEU A 592 -16.57 -5.33 -7.30
C LEU A 592 -17.77 -5.94 -8.03
N GLY A 593 -18.67 -5.12 -8.58
CA GLY A 593 -19.78 -5.60 -9.40
C GLY A 593 -19.30 -6.30 -10.68
N GLY A 594 -18.21 -5.82 -11.28
CA GLY A 594 -17.58 -6.43 -12.45
C GLY A 594 -16.95 -7.81 -12.20
N TYR A 595 -16.61 -8.15 -10.95
CA TYR A 595 -16.06 -9.47 -10.59
C TYR A 595 -17.11 -10.59 -10.52
N CYS A 596 -18.40 -10.25 -10.54
CA CYS A 596 -19.45 -11.26 -10.52
C CYS A 596 -19.59 -11.94 -11.90
N PRO A 597 -19.43 -13.28 -12.00
CA PRO A 597 -19.42 -13.99 -13.29
C PRO A 597 -20.82 -14.08 -13.95
N ALA A 598 -21.88 -13.78 -13.21
CA ALA A 598 -23.25 -13.75 -13.69
C ALA A 598 -24.06 -12.67 -12.96
N PRO A 599 -25.16 -12.18 -13.57
CA PRO A 599 -26.12 -11.31 -12.90
C PRO A 599 -26.56 -11.92 -11.58
N SER A 600 -26.28 -11.21 -10.49
CA SER A 600 -26.58 -11.65 -9.13
C SER A 600 -27.05 -10.47 -8.29
N SER A 601 -27.76 -10.75 -7.20
CA SER A 601 -28.15 -9.71 -6.25
C SER A 601 -26.94 -8.97 -5.68
N GLU A 602 -25.80 -9.67 -5.50
CA GLU A 602 -24.53 -9.06 -5.07
C GLU A 602 -23.99 -8.05 -6.09
N GLN A 603 -24.04 -8.37 -7.40
CA GLN A 603 -23.62 -7.46 -8.47
C GLN A 603 -24.50 -6.21 -8.53
N ILE A 604 -25.82 -6.39 -8.51
CA ILE A 604 -26.79 -5.28 -8.51
C ILE A 604 -26.54 -4.37 -7.31
N GLN A 605 -26.34 -4.96 -6.13
CA GLN A 605 -26.08 -4.21 -4.91
C GLN A 605 -24.74 -3.46 -4.97
N ALA A 606 -23.69 -4.05 -5.54
CA ALA A 606 -22.41 -3.39 -5.73
C ALA A 606 -22.55 -2.17 -6.66
N TRP A 607 -23.24 -2.30 -7.79
CA TRP A 607 -23.46 -1.17 -8.71
C TRP A 607 -24.38 -0.08 -8.16
N GLN A 608 -25.40 -0.45 -7.38
CA GLN A 608 -26.20 0.53 -6.64
C GLN A 608 -25.34 1.33 -5.64
N ARG A 609 -24.42 0.64 -4.92
CA ARG A 609 -23.45 1.32 -4.04
C ARG A 609 -22.46 2.18 -4.82
N ALA A 610 -22.04 1.76 -6.02
CA ALA A 610 -21.18 2.55 -6.88
C ALA A 610 -21.86 3.86 -7.30
N ILE A 611 -23.10 3.79 -7.78
CA ILE A 611 -23.92 4.96 -8.13
C ILE A 611 -24.05 5.90 -6.92
N ALA A 612 -24.47 5.38 -5.76
CA ALA A 612 -24.63 6.18 -4.56
C ALA A 612 -23.33 6.88 -4.13
N ALA A 613 -22.19 6.18 -4.23
CA ALA A 613 -20.89 6.76 -3.90
C ALA A 613 -20.47 7.85 -4.91
N TYR A 614 -20.67 7.63 -6.22
CA TYR A 614 -20.38 8.67 -7.21
C TYR A 614 -21.31 9.88 -7.09
N GLU A 615 -22.60 9.69 -6.85
CA GLU A 615 -23.54 10.79 -6.62
C GLU A 615 -23.18 11.59 -5.36
N ALA A 616 -22.73 10.92 -4.30
CA ALA A 616 -22.17 11.59 -3.13
C ALA A 616 -20.90 12.39 -3.47
N ALA A 617 -20.03 11.87 -4.34
CA ALA A 617 -18.85 12.60 -4.83
C ALA A 617 -19.25 13.88 -5.59
N LEU A 618 -20.23 13.79 -6.50
CA LEU A 618 -20.73 14.94 -7.26
C LEU A 618 -21.40 15.98 -6.35
N SER A 619 -22.17 15.53 -5.35
CA SER A 619 -22.81 16.41 -4.37
C SER A 619 -21.79 17.14 -3.50
N ALA A 620 -20.75 16.44 -3.03
CA ALA A 620 -19.65 17.04 -2.28
C ALA A 620 -18.86 18.04 -3.13
N ALA A 621 -18.56 17.68 -4.39
CA ALA A 621 -17.83 18.54 -5.32
C ALA A 621 -18.59 19.84 -5.66
N ALA A 622 -19.92 19.85 -5.63
CA ALA A 622 -20.72 21.05 -5.84
C ALA A 622 -20.52 22.13 -4.76
N GLN A 623 -19.99 21.77 -3.59
CA GLN A 623 -19.69 22.70 -2.48
C GLN A 623 -18.25 23.20 -2.53
N VAL A 624 -17.47 22.76 -3.52
CA VAL A 624 -16.03 22.94 -3.60
C VAL A 624 -15.70 23.75 -4.85
N SER A 625 -14.69 24.60 -4.78
CA SER A 625 -14.25 25.36 -5.96
C SER A 625 -13.66 24.41 -7.01
N PRO A 626 -13.99 24.53 -8.30
CA PRO A 626 -13.56 23.57 -9.33
C PRO A 626 -12.04 23.31 -9.38
N GLY A 627 -11.22 24.33 -9.12
CA GLY A 627 -9.75 24.21 -9.11
C GLY A 627 -9.15 23.50 -7.88
N THR A 628 -9.98 23.07 -6.92
CA THR A 628 -9.53 22.37 -5.71
C THR A 628 -9.85 20.88 -5.72
N LEU A 629 -10.54 20.39 -6.75
CA LEU A 629 -10.82 18.97 -6.92
C LEU A 629 -9.59 18.26 -7.46
N GLY A 630 -9.19 17.17 -6.80
CA GLY A 630 -8.09 16.31 -7.24
C GLY A 630 -8.45 15.29 -8.32
N PHE A 631 -9.65 15.38 -8.91
CA PHE A 631 -10.17 14.44 -9.90
C PHE A 631 -11.04 15.15 -10.94
N ASP A 632 -11.23 14.51 -12.10
CA ASP A 632 -12.11 15.01 -13.16
C ASP A 632 -13.59 14.75 -12.82
N LEU A 633 -14.30 15.84 -12.51
CA LEU A 633 -15.72 15.81 -12.19
C LEU A 633 -16.58 15.25 -13.34
N TRP A 634 -16.22 15.54 -14.58
CA TRP A 634 -16.97 15.10 -15.76
C TRP A 634 -16.71 13.64 -16.07
N ALA A 635 -15.49 13.15 -15.79
CA ALA A 635 -15.21 11.71 -15.78
C ALA A 635 -16.06 10.96 -14.75
N THR A 636 -16.38 11.60 -13.62
CA THR A 636 -17.26 11.04 -12.59
C THR A 636 -18.69 10.91 -13.13
N HIS A 637 -19.24 11.97 -13.75
CA HIS A 637 -20.54 11.89 -14.44
C HIS A 637 -20.56 10.77 -15.48
N HIS A 638 -19.55 10.69 -16.34
CA HIS A 638 -19.45 9.60 -17.33
C HIS A 638 -19.44 8.21 -16.66
N SER A 639 -18.69 8.05 -15.57
CA SER A 639 -18.62 6.79 -14.82
C SER A 639 -19.98 6.40 -14.24
N VAL A 640 -20.73 7.36 -13.68
CA VAL A 640 -22.10 7.09 -13.19
C VAL A 640 -23.01 6.60 -14.31
N GLY A 641 -22.93 7.23 -15.49
CA GLY A 641 -23.69 6.81 -16.67
C GLY A 641 -23.38 5.37 -17.09
N VAL A 642 -22.10 4.99 -17.09
CA VAL A 642 -21.66 3.62 -17.40
C VAL A 642 -22.24 2.61 -16.41
N VAL A 643 -22.25 2.94 -15.12
CA VAL A 643 -22.81 2.05 -14.09
C VAL A 643 -24.32 1.90 -14.26
N TYR A 644 -25.04 3.00 -14.52
CA TYR A 644 -26.49 2.95 -14.79
C TYR A 644 -26.82 2.11 -16.03
N ASP A 645 -26.05 2.23 -17.12
CA ASP A 645 -26.22 1.40 -18.32
C ASP A 645 -26.08 -0.09 -17.99
N GLN A 646 -25.04 -0.48 -17.24
CA GLN A 646 -24.86 -1.88 -16.86
C GLN A 646 -25.96 -2.37 -15.91
N LEU A 647 -26.36 -1.54 -14.96
CA LEU A 647 -27.45 -1.84 -14.05
C LEU A 647 -28.75 -2.11 -14.85
N ALA A 648 -29.08 -1.27 -15.82
CA ALA A 648 -30.22 -1.48 -16.71
C ALA A 648 -30.14 -2.81 -17.47
N ILE A 649 -28.96 -3.19 -17.96
CA ILE A 649 -28.76 -4.48 -18.64
C ILE A 649 -29.03 -5.64 -17.66
N THR A 650 -28.54 -5.57 -16.43
CA THR A 650 -28.75 -6.63 -15.42
C THR A 650 -30.16 -6.72 -14.87
N LEU A 651 -30.92 -5.63 -14.90
CA LEU A 651 -32.30 -5.60 -14.41
C LEU A 651 -33.31 -6.17 -15.42
N ALA A 652 -32.87 -6.56 -16.62
CA ALA A 652 -33.76 -7.15 -17.62
C ALA A 652 -34.50 -8.40 -17.06
N PRO A 653 -35.82 -8.55 -17.28
CA PRO A 653 -36.68 -7.74 -18.15
C PRO A 653 -37.52 -6.66 -17.43
N ASP A 654 -37.14 -6.17 -16.24
CA ASP A 654 -37.89 -5.12 -15.53
C ASP A 654 -37.84 -3.77 -16.27
N THR A 655 -38.82 -3.56 -17.15
CA THR A 655 -38.86 -2.39 -18.05
C THR A 655 -38.94 -1.07 -17.29
N ALA A 656 -39.59 -1.02 -16.12
CA ALA A 656 -39.72 0.22 -15.34
C ALA A 656 -38.39 0.61 -14.69
N ALA A 657 -37.69 -0.37 -14.10
CA ALA A 657 -36.38 -0.15 -13.52
C ALA A 657 -35.33 0.16 -14.61
N GLN A 658 -35.41 -0.51 -15.76
CA GLN A 658 -34.58 -0.23 -16.94
C GLN A 658 -34.79 1.17 -17.49
N HIS A 659 -36.04 1.62 -17.60
CA HIS A 659 -36.38 2.97 -18.06
C HIS A 659 -35.74 4.03 -17.16
N THR A 660 -35.86 3.87 -15.86
CA THR A 660 -35.29 4.77 -14.86
C THR A 660 -33.76 4.84 -15.00
N ALA A 661 -33.10 3.68 -15.02
CA ALA A 661 -31.64 3.61 -15.10
C ALA A 661 -31.09 4.20 -16.41
N LEU A 662 -31.67 3.87 -17.57
CA LEU A 662 -31.20 4.38 -18.86
C LEU A 662 -31.42 5.89 -19.01
N THR A 663 -32.50 6.43 -18.44
CA THR A 663 -32.76 7.87 -18.43
C THR A 663 -31.74 8.60 -17.56
N GLN A 664 -31.42 8.07 -16.37
CA GLN A 664 -30.38 8.66 -15.52
C GLN A 664 -29.00 8.59 -16.18
N ALA A 665 -28.66 7.46 -16.82
CA ALA A 665 -27.42 7.35 -17.58
C ALA A 665 -27.28 8.45 -18.63
N LEU A 666 -28.34 8.70 -19.42
CA LEU A 666 -28.34 9.75 -20.43
C LEU A 666 -28.09 11.14 -19.83
N ASN A 667 -28.76 11.48 -18.72
CA ASN A 667 -28.57 12.75 -18.03
C ASN A 667 -27.10 12.95 -17.63
N HIS A 668 -26.47 11.92 -17.06
CA HIS A 668 -25.07 11.95 -16.68
C HIS A 668 -24.13 12.09 -17.88
N TYR A 669 -24.38 11.38 -18.98
CA TYR A 669 -23.55 11.54 -20.19
C TYR A 669 -23.68 12.92 -20.82
N VAL A 670 -24.86 13.54 -20.79
CA VAL A 670 -25.05 14.93 -21.23
C VAL A 670 -24.22 15.89 -20.37
N GLN A 671 -24.23 15.74 -19.04
CA GLN A 671 -23.39 16.56 -18.15
C GLN A 671 -21.89 16.37 -18.45
N ALA A 672 -21.43 15.13 -18.65
CA ALA A 672 -20.05 14.84 -19.00
C ALA A 672 -19.65 15.48 -20.34
N LEU A 673 -20.50 15.38 -21.36
CA LEU A 673 -20.26 15.97 -22.67
C LEU A 673 -20.23 17.50 -22.61
N THR A 674 -21.17 18.13 -21.91
CA THR A 674 -21.19 19.59 -21.71
C THR A 674 -19.91 20.05 -21.03
N GLY A 675 -19.50 19.40 -19.94
CA GLY A 675 -18.32 19.75 -19.17
C GLY A 675 -17.02 19.61 -19.96
N TRP A 676 -16.83 18.49 -20.65
CA TRP A 676 -15.64 18.27 -21.46
C TRP A 676 -15.57 19.14 -22.72
N GLN A 677 -16.70 19.48 -23.33
CA GLN A 677 -16.72 20.44 -24.45
C GLN A 677 -16.29 21.84 -24.01
N ALA A 678 -16.74 22.30 -22.85
CA ALA A 678 -16.35 23.60 -22.31
C ALA A 678 -14.84 23.69 -22.00
N LEU A 679 -14.19 22.54 -21.77
CA LEU A 679 -12.76 22.43 -21.51
C LEU A 679 -11.93 22.06 -22.75
N GLU A 680 -12.57 21.93 -23.93
CA GLU A 680 -11.93 21.44 -25.16
C GLU A 680 -11.18 20.10 -24.95
N ALA A 681 -11.71 19.23 -24.09
CA ALA A 681 -11.04 18.02 -23.67
C ALA A 681 -11.04 16.94 -24.78
N ALA A 682 -9.99 16.13 -24.83
CA ALA A 682 -9.89 15.01 -25.78
C ALA A 682 -10.97 13.92 -25.58
N THR A 683 -11.64 13.91 -24.42
CA THR A 683 -12.66 12.95 -24.00
C THR A 683 -14.08 13.27 -24.52
N VAL A 684 -14.26 14.37 -25.25
CA VAL A 684 -15.56 14.77 -25.83
C VAL A 684 -16.16 13.66 -26.70
N GLU A 685 -15.35 13.02 -27.55
CA GLU A 685 -15.82 11.92 -28.41
C GLU A 685 -16.23 10.68 -27.59
N THR A 686 -15.60 10.43 -26.44
CA THR A 686 -15.96 9.33 -25.54
C THR A 686 -17.36 9.52 -24.96
N ALA A 687 -17.66 10.71 -24.42
CA ALA A 687 -19.01 11.01 -23.92
C ALA A 687 -20.05 10.93 -25.03
N PHE A 688 -19.70 11.39 -26.24
CA PHE A 688 -20.58 11.30 -27.40
C PHE A 688 -20.94 9.86 -27.77
N GLN A 689 -19.95 8.96 -27.81
CA GLN A 689 -20.17 7.54 -28.07
C GLN A 689 -21.02 6.87 -26.98
N ALA A 690 -20.85 7.29 -25.73
CA ALA A 690 -21.65 6.78 -24.61
C ALA A 690 -23.14 7.17 -24.75
N ILE A 691 -23.45 8.40 -25.19
CA ILE A 691 -24.82 8.83 -25.49
C ILE A 691 -25.43 7.97 -26.60
N VAL A 692 -24.72 7.77 -27.71
CA VAL A 692 -25.21 6.94 -28.83
C VAL A 692 -25.49 5.52 -28.36
N ARG A 693 -24.56 4.92 -27.60
CA ARG A 693 -24.73 3.58 -27.02
C ARG A 693 -25.96 3.50 -26.11
N ASN A 694 -26.14 4.47 -25.21
CA ASN A 694 -27.30 4.52 -24.32
C ASN A 694 -28.61 4.59 -25.10
N LEU A 695 -28.68 5.40 -26.16
CA LEU A 695 -29.84 5.49 -27.03
C LEU A 695 -30.12 4.19 -27.80
N HIS A 696 -29.09 3.42 -28.19
CA HIS A 696 -29.29 2.07 -28.73
C HIS A 696 -29.85 1.11 -27.68
N LEU A 697 -29.37 1.17 -26.43
CA LEU A 697 -29.93 0.38 -25.31
C LEU A 697 -31.40 0.73 -25.04
N GLN A 698 -31.76 2.01 -25.09
CA GLN A 698 -33.15 2.44 -24.95
C GLN A 698 -34.03 1.88 -26.08
N ALA A 699 -33.58 1.96 -27.33
CA ALA A 699 -34.33 1.36 -28.44
C ALA A 699 -34.49 -0.16 -28.29
N GLN A 700 -33.45 -0.84 -27.80
CA GLN A 700 -33.45 -2.28 -27.59
C GLN A 700 -34.40 -2.74 -26.47
N TYR A 701 -34.36 -2.08 -25.31
CA TYR A 701 -35.10 -2.53 -24.12
C TYR A 701 -36.45 -1.84 -23.93
N LEU A 702 -36.58 -0.58 -24.37
CA LEU A 702 -37.76 0.26 -24.13
C LEU A 702 -38.53 0.57 -25.43
N GLY A 703 -37.90 0.34 -26.59
CA GLY A 703 -38.47 0.61 -27.90
C GLY A 703 -38.10 1.98 -28.48
N ILE A 704 -38.35 2.14 -29.78
CA ILE A 704 -37.95 3.32 -30.57
C ILE A 704 -38.66 4.60 -30.10
N GLU A 705 -39.88 4.50 -29.57
CA GLU A 705 -40.62 5.66 -29.07
C GLU A 705 -39.92 6.34 -27.87
N GLU A 706 -39.38 5.56 -26.93
CA GLU A 706 -38.61 6.10 -25.81
C GLU A 706 -37.27 6.67 -26.27
N GLN A 707 -36.57 6.00 -27.20
CA GLN A 707 -35.35 6.55 -27.80
C GLN A 707 -35.60 7.93 -28.42
N GLN A 708 -36.71 8.10 -29.16
CA GLN A 708 -37.10 9.39 -29.75
C GLN A 708 -37.44 10.44 -28.69
N ARG A 709 -38.07 10.04 -27.57
CA ARG A 709 -38.35 10.94 -26.45
C ARG A 709 -37.06 11.40 -25.79
N SER A 710 -36.10 10.51 -25.56
CA SER A 710 -34.80 10.83 -24.98
C SER A 710 -33.94 11.71 -25.88
N LEU A 711 -34.04 11.57 -27.20
CA LEU A 711 -33.40 12.48 -28.16
C LEU A 711 -33.86 13.94 -27.97
N SER A 712 -35.09 14.19 -27.50
CA SER A 712 -35.57 15.55 -27.23
C SER A 712 -34.93 16.21 -25.99
N GLN A 713 -34.28 15.41 -25.15
CA GLN A 713 -33.60 15.88 -23.93
C GLN A 713 -32.13 16.26 -24.19
N ILE A 714 -31.59 15.91 -25.36
CA ILE A 714 -30.23 16.21 -25.77
C ILE A 714 -30.18 17.61 -26.43
N PRO A 715 -29.17 18.45 -26.14
CA PRO A 715 -28.97 19.73 -26.80
C PRO A 715 -29.02 19.64 -28.34
N ALA A 716 -29.76 20.57 -28.96
CA ALA A 716 -30.07 20.53 -30.40
C ALA A 716 -28.82 20.54 -31.29
N ASP A 717 -27.75 21.21 -30.86
CA ASP A 717 -26.50 21.35 -31.61
C ASP A 717 -25.77 20.01 -31.79
N TRP A 718 -26.03 19.01 -30.94
CA TRP A 718 -25.38 17.70 -31.01
C TRP A 718 -26.18 16.69 -31.84
N LEU A 719 -27.49 16.93 -32.04
CA LEU A 719 -28.39 15.99 -32.71
C LEU A 719 -27.92 15.61 -34.12
N PRO A 720 -27.43 16.52 -35.00
CA PRO A 720 -27.03 16.14 -36.36
C PRO A 720 -25.89 15.11 -36.42
N ASP A 721 -24.98 15.16 -35.46
CA ASP A 721 -23.89 14.18 -35.35
C ASP A 721 -24.41 12.89 -34.72
N ILE A 722 -25.31 12.96 -33.73
CA ILE A 722 -25.84 11.77 -33.02
C ILE A 722 -26.67 10.94 -34.00
N TRP A 723 -27.53 11.61 -34.78
CA TRP A 723 -28.32 10.99 -35.85
C TRP A 723 -27.47 10.31 -36.92
N ARG A 724 -26.25 10.76 -37.16
CA ARG A 724 -25.33 10.11 -38.12
C ARG A 724 -24.76 8.79 -37.59
N LYS A 725 -24.77 8.58 -36.26
CA LYS A 725 -24.19 7.39 -35.61
C LYS A 725 -25.24 6.43 -35.03
N LEU A 726 -26.49 6.86 -34.89
CA LEU A 726 -27.63 6.01 -34.53
C LEU A 726 -28.09 5.19 -35.73
#